data_AF-A0A7Y4ZDX4-F1
#
_entry.id   AF-A0A7Y4ZDX4-F1
#
_cell.length_a   1.000
_cell.length_b   1.000
_cell.length_c   1.000
_cell.angle_alpha   90.00
_cell.angle_beta   90.00
_cell.angle_gamma   90.00
#
_symmetry.space_group_name_H-M   'P 1'
#
loop_
_entity.id
_entity.type
_entity.pdbx_description
1 polymer ?
#
loop_
_entity_poly.entity_id
_entity_poly.type
_entity_poly.pdbx_seq_one_letter_code
_entity_poly.pdbx_strand_id
1 'polypeptide(L)'
;PTRSKLDFVIDADDIGQGGLAKKYRDNIIAIQVIRAMDLEDRLATDGERKQLARYVGWGALKGVFDPNNKQWVKQHLELRELLTDVEFRAARKSTLDAHYTSPVVIGAMYDAMQRLGFTGGRVLESSVGIGNFFGLMPTDLRNNAQLHGVELDGLTSKLVAALYPEAKIKQATGFEDYDIPVDYFDGVVGNVPFGSQPVVDKEGSAYSGLSIHNYFLSKSIDKLRPGGIMAVVVSHSFLDAQDDTARQWILERAALIGAARLPNTAFKENAGTEIVADILIFQKRDNNGLPNGLSDWREVMQLGVENKAGEFEPYTVNQFFYDNRQFVLGKPSLESGMYRANNYTVEPTGDLKQQLAEWVETLPTHIYETIDRLADSSLVDQDLPESIKVGSFFVNASGAVMQRGVDVMDNKSANKWIPPNDKAASRMKGMIAIRDSLRVQMRLERLGQASDTQIEANRAKLNVLYDNFLRQHGHLNNQTNRRLFLDDTESQLLQALEFDFDKGISKSVAEREAVEQRPPSAVKADIFKRRVAFPAQDYMNVSTAKDALLASLNYRGRVDLGYMAEVYNKSLSETDGILKELGDVVYEDPQGGFVTADEYLSGDVKTKLFVAQAAAQEDAKYQRNIGALDKVIPKDKTPSEISVSIGAAFVPADVYEHYIKHISGGDSTATYIKSTGQWLLSFSGHADPALNAGRFGTSDLSAQALFQLTIMGRGAIVKETIRNPDGSTYTIVHEKETAAAREKQNAIKDEWKKWLWSDPERADRLVDIYNEKLNRIVNRKFDGTHLTFPGMNPGITLLEHQKNGVWRGLQSYQVLYDQVVGAGKTFEMATLAMEMRRLGIARKPLFVVPNHLTLQWRSEFTRLYPGSNILAATPEDFGKDNRERLFSKIITGDWDAVIIGHSSLKKIGLPEETEKAFLQEQIDEIGDAIEAMKRERGDRHIIRDMEGIRARLEAKMKAKLASVGTRSKVVTFDELGIDGILIDELHEFKNLSYNSTMDRNPGMGNPNGSAKAFDLFVKVRWLFDTFGEKAPFITATGTPVSNSLVEMYNMQRYMQYPTLKREGLHVFDAWAKQFGSVENVYE
;
A
#
# COMPACT_ATOMS: atom_id res chain seq x y z
N PRO A 1 9.43 2.33 -44.87
CA PRO A 1 10.26 2.84 -43.76
C PRO A 1 10.77 1.68 -42.90
N THR A 2 12.03 1.32 -43.07
CA THR A 2 12.72 0.28 -42.32
C THR A 2 12.76 0.64 -40.84
N ARG A 3 12.05 -0.12 -39.99
CA ARG A 3 12.05 0.05 -38.53
C ARG A 3 13.43 -0.35 -38.00
N SER A 4 14.28 0.64 -37.73
CA SER A 4 15.60 0.43 -37.13
C SER A 4 15.44 0.12 -35.64
N LYS A 5 16.03 -1.00 -35.20
CA LYS A 5 16.23 -1.38 -33.79
C LYS A 5 17.47 -0.71 -33.16
N LEU A 6 18.14 0.20 -33.87
CA LEU A 6 19.35 0.84 -33.36
C LEU A 6 19.02 1.90 -32.31
N ASP A 7 19.88 1.98 -31.30
CA ASP A 7 19.89 3.03 -30.28
C ASP A 7 20.09 4.42 -30.88
N PHE A 8 19.39 5.41 -30.33
CA PHE A 8 19.44 6.80 -30.80
C PHE A 8 20.81 7.45 -30.53
N VAL A 9 21.37 8.13 -31.53
CA VAL A 9 22.59 8.94 -31.37
C VAL A 9 22.18 10.40 -31.29
N ILE A 10 22.55 11.05 -30.19
CA ILE A 10 22.30 12.49 -29.99
C ILE A 10 23.29 13.27 -30.85
N ASP A 11 22.74 14.18 -31.67
CA ASP A 11 23.50 15.27 -32.29
C ASP A 11 23.41 16.50 -31.38
N ALA A 12 24.54 17.06 -30.99
CA ALA A 12 24.65 18.05 -29.91
C ALA A 12 23.97 19.40 -30.24
N ASP A 13 23.68 19.67 -31.51
CA ASP A 13 23.22 20.97 -31.98
C ASP A 13 21.71 21.24 -31.77
N ASP A 14 20.91 20.27 -31.29
CA ASP A 14 19.44 20.31 -31.39
C ASP A 14 18.64 20.03 -30.09
N ILE A 15 19.31 19.80 -28.94
CA ILE A 15 18.67 19.41 -27.66
C ILE A 15 18.69 20.53 -26.62
N GLY A 16 17.57 20.76 -25.92
CA GLY A 16 17.48 21.68 -24.78
C GLY A 16 17.37 23.19 -25.14
N GLN A 17 17.53 23.54 -26.41
CA GLN A 17 17.50 24.94 -26.89
C GLN A 17 16.09 25.49 -27.13
N GLY A 18 15.85 26.73 -26.70
CA GLY A 18 14.64 27.53 -26.96
C GLY A 18 13.92 28.01 -25.69
N GLY A 19 12.98 28.94 -25.87
CA GLY A 19 12.20 29.50 -24.76
C GLY A 19 11.20 28.51 -24.13
N LEU A 20 10.66 28.87 -22.96
CA LEU A 20 9.74 28.02 -22.18
C LEU A 20 8.54 27.48 -22.99
N ALA A 21 8.01 28.26 -23.93
CA ALA A 21 6.90 27.84 -24.79
C ALA A 21 7.28 26.70 -25.76
N LYS A 22 8.51 26.71 -26.30
CA LYS A 22 9.01 25.61 -27.16
C LYS A 22 9.24 24.35 -26.33
N LYS A 23 9.90 24.49 -25.17
CA LYS A 23 10.13 23.40 -24.21
C LYS A 23 8.83 22.70 -23.78
N TYR A 24 7.77 23.47 -23.49
CA TYR A 24 6.45 22.91 -23.20
C TYR A 24 5.90 22.10 -24.39
N ARG A 25 5.95 22.68 -25.60
CA ARG A 25 5.47 22.00 -26.81
C ARG A 25 6.21 20.70 -27.09
N ASP A 26 7.53 20.70 -26.95
CA ASP A 26 8.37 19.51 -27.15
C ASP A 26 8.01 18.42 -26.13
N ASN A 27 7.74 18.76 -24.86
CA ASN A 27 7.27 17.81 -23.87
C ASN A 27 5.90 17.21 -24.22
N ILE A 28 4.94 18.04 -24.66
CA ILE A 28 3.60 17.57 -25.04
C ILE A 28 3.66 16.63 -26.24
N ILE A 29 4.45 16.97 -27.26
CA ILE A 29 4.65 16.11 -28.44
C ILE A 29 5.24 14.76 -28.02
N ALA A 30 6.25 14.74 -27.16
CA ALA A 30 6.85 13.48 -26.69
C ALA A 30 5.84 12.58 -25.96
N ILE A 31 4.97 13.15 -25.12
CA ILE A 31 3.90 12.41 -24.43
C ILE A 31 2.89 11.84 -25.43
N GLN A 32 2.50 12.63 -26.43
CA GLN A 32 1.58 12.18 -27.48
C GLN A 32 2.18 11.04 -28.31
N VAL A 33 3.46 11.11 -28.67
CA VAL A 33 4.17 10.05 -29.40
C VAL A 33 4.21 8.76 -28.59
N ILE A 34 4.57 8.80 -27.30
CA ILE A 34 4.59 7.60 -26.44
C ILE A 34 3.19 6.98 -26.34
N ARG A 35 2.14 7.80 -26.18
CA ARG A 35 0.76 7.28 -26.13
C ARG A 35 0.31 6.65 -27.44
N ALA A 36 0.67 7.25 -28.58
CA ALA A 36 0.39 6.67 -29.88
C ALA A 36 1.12 5.33 -30.07
N MET A 37 2.38 5.24 -29.63
CA MET A 37 3.15 4.00 -29.64
C MET A 37 2.52 2.90 -28.77
N ASP A 38 2.07 3.25 -27.55
CA ASP A 38 1.41 2.31 -26.63
C ASP A 38 0.06 1.81 -27.19
N LEU A 39 -0.72 2.68 -27.84
CA LEU A 39 -1.99 2.32 -28.48
C LEU A 39 -1.82 1.45 -29.72
N GLU A 40 -0.75 1.69 -30.49
CA GLU A 40 -0.48 1.01 -31.77
C GLU A 40 0.46 -0.21 -31.63
N ASP A 41 0.91 -0.54 -30.42
CA ASP A 41 1.86 -1.61 -30.09
C ASP A 41 3.07 -1.65 -31.04
N ARG A 42 3.79 -0.52 -31.12
CA ARG A 42 4.91 -0.35 -32.06
C ARG A 42 6.10 0.41 -31.47
N LEU A 43 7.24 0.24 -32.13
CA LEU A 43 8.46 1.03 -31.87
C LEU A 43 8.39 2.43 -32.51
N ALA A 44 9.17 3.36 -31.95
CA ALA A 44 9.35 4.70 -32.48
C ALA A 44 10.04 4.67 -33.85
N THR A 45 9.60 5.53 -34.76
CA THR A 45 10.31 5.82 -36.02
C THR A 45 11.52 6.73 -35.77
N ASP A 46 12.44 6.83 -36.74
CA ASP A 46 13.59 7.75 -36.63
C ASP A 46 13.17 9.22 -36.43
N GLY A 47 12.09 9.64 -37.08
CA GLY A 47 11.52 10.98 -36.92
C GLY A 47 10.94 11.21 -35.52
N GLU A 48 10.23 10.22 -34.98
CA GLU A 48 9.68 10.26 -33.63
C GLU A 48 10.78 10.24 -32.57
N ARG A 49 11.83 9.43 -32.73
CA ARG A 49 12.98 9.42 -31.80
C ARG A 49 13.63 10.80 -31.68
N LYS A 50 13.77 11.54 -32.79
CA LYS A 50 14.25 12.93 -32.77
C LYS A 50 13.32 13.86 -31.97
N GLN A 51 12.02 13.60 -31.94
CA GLN A 51 11.07 14.36 -31.12
C GLN A 51 11.15 13.96 -29.65
N LEU A 52 11.23 12.66 -29.35
CA LEU A 52 11.38 12.14 -27.99
C LEU A 52 12.65 12.70 -27.32
N ALA A 53 13.76 12.77 -28.06
CA ALA A 53 15.04 13.30 -27.57
C ALA A 53 14.98 14.80 -27.18
N ARG A 54 13.93 15.54 -27.57
CA ARG A 54 13.75 16.96 -27.23
C ARG A 54 12.98 17.18 -25.94
N TYR A 55 12.52 16.14 -25.26
CA TYR A 55 11.87 16.27 -23.97
C TYR A 55 12.86 16.76 -22.90
N VAL A 56 12.46 17.79 -22.15
CA VAL A 56 13.34 18.51 -21.19
C VAL A 56 12.83 18.44 -19.74
N GLY A 57 11.84 17.60 -19.46
CA GLY A 57 11.26 17.48 -18.13
C GLY A 57 10.50 18.73 -17.66
N TRP A 58 10.13 18.77 -16.38
CA TRP A 58 9.18 19.76 -15.85
C TRP A 58 9.81 20.88 -15.02
N GLY A 59 11.10 20.82 -14.71
CA GLY A 59 11.77 21.75 -13.79
C GLY A 59 11.61 23.23 -14.20
N ALA A 60 12.01 23.57 -15.43
CA ALA A 60 11.85 24.92 -15.98
C ALA A 60 10.37 25.30 -16.26
N LEU A 61 9.45 24.33 -16.25
CA LEU A 61 8.03 24.49 -16.59
C LEU A 61 7.10 24.43 -15.37
N LYS A 62 7.64 24.56 -14.14
CA LYS A 62 6.86 24.47 -12.88
C LYS A 62 5.61 25.36 -12.84
N GLY A 63 5.63 26.50 -13.53
CA GLY A 63 4.52 27.44 -13.61
C GLY A 63 3.25 26.86 -14.26
N VAL A 64 3.36 25.81 -15.08
CA VAL A 64 2.23 25.12 -15.70
C VAL A 64 1.34 24.43 -14.66
N PHE A 65 1.88 24.02 -13.51
CA PHE A 65 1.12 23.29 -12.48
C PHE A 65 0.32 24.20 -11.55
N ASP A 66 0.48 25.53 -11.64
CA ASP A 66 -0.28 26.49 -10.85
C ASP A 66 -1.54 26.96 -11.61
N PRO A 67 -2.75 26.58 -11.16
CA PRO A 67 -4.00 26.95 -11.84
C PRO A 67 -4.28 28.46 -11.83
N ASN A 68 -3.65 29.23 -10.94
CA ASN A 68 -3.82 30.67 -10.85
C ASN A 68 -2.74 31.45 -11.62
N ASN A 69 -1.79 30.76 -12.26
CA ASN A 69 -0.77 31.41 -13.07
C ASN A 69 -1.36 31.85 -14.42
N LYS A 70 -1.67 33.15 -14.51
CA LYS A 70 -2.31 33.77 -15.69
C LYS A 70 -1.56 33.54 -17.01
N GLN A 71 -0.25 33.26 -16.97
CA GLN A 71 0.56 32.99 -18.16
C GLN A 71 0.35 31.58 -18.73
N TRP A 72 -0.08 30.61 -17.91
CA TRP A 72 -0.10 29.18 -18.25
C TRP A 72 -1.49 28.54 -18.22
N VAL A 73 -2.57 29.33 -18.08
CA VAL A 73 -3.95 28.82 -17.91
C VAL A 73 -4.34 27.80 -19.00
N LYS A 74 -4.02 28.07 -20.27
CA LYS A 74 -4.35 27.16 -21.38
C LYS A 74 -3.55 25.86 -21.31
N GLN A 75 -2.25 25.96 -21.06
CA GLN A 75 -1.33 24.84 -20.94
C GLN A 75 -1.60 23.97 -19.70
N HIS A 76 -2.10 24.57 -18.62
CA HIS A 76 -2.54 23.85 -17.44
C HIS A 76 -3.73 22.94 -17.77
N LEU A 77 -4.74 23.46 -18.47
CA LEU A 77 -5.92 22.70 -18.89
C LEU A 77 -5.54 21.59 -19.88
N GLU A 78 -4.74 21.90 -20.90
CA GLU A 78 -4.23 20.92 -21.86
C GLU A 78 -3.46 19.77 -21.17
N LEU A 79 -2.62 20.11 -20.19
CA LEU A 79 -1.86 19.09 -19.45
C LEU A 79 -2.76 18.25 -18.53
N ARG A 80 -3.81 18.84 -17.93
CA ARG A 80 -4.80 18.13 -17.09
C ARG A 80 -5.68 17.18 -17.90
N GLU A 81 -5.98 17.51 -19.14
CA GLU A 81 -6.71 16.62 -20.06
C GLU A 81 -5.79 15.52 -20.61
N LEU A 82 -4.53 15.85 -20.88
CA LEU A 82 -3.57 14.90 -21.41
C LEU A 82 -3.15 13.88 -20.36
N LEU A 83 -2.91 14.25 -19.11
CA LEU A 83 -2.42 13.35 -18.05
C LEU A 83 -3.55 12.87 -17.12
N THR A 84 -3.48 11.62 -16.67
CA THR A 84 -4.32 11.15 -15.55
C THR A 84 -3.97 11.89 -14.25
N ASP A 85 -4.84 11.86 -13.24
CA ASP A 85 -4.56 12.50 -11.95
C ASP A 85 -3.28 11.97 -11.27
N VAL A 86 -2.95 10.70 -11.47
CA VAL A 86 -1.72 10.08 -10.95
C VAL A 86 -0.50 10.62 -11.70
N GLU A 87 -0.51 10.59 -13.04
CA GLU A 87 0.57 11.12 -13.88
C GLU A 87 0.78 12.62 -13.67
N PHE A 88 -0.30 13.39 -13.53
CA PHE A 88 -0.22 14.83 -13.28
C PHE A 88 0.46 15.14 -11.95
N ARG A 89 0.15 14.37 -10.88
CA ARG A 89 0.84 14.50 -9.59
C ARG A 89 2.31 14.10 -9.67
N ALA A 90 2.64 13.04 -10.40
CA ALA A 90 4.02 12.60 -10.62
C ALA A 90 4.83 13.65 -11.39
N ALA A 91 4.28 14.18 -12.49
CA ALA A 91 4.88 15.26 -13.29
C ALA A 91 5.08 16.55 -12.47
N ARG A 92 4.13 16.88 -11.59
CA ARG A 92 4.28 18.02 -10.67
C ARG A 92 5.41 17.79 -9.67
N LYS A 93 5.54 16.57 -9.13
CA LYS A 93 6.59 16.22 -8.17
C LYS A 93 7.98 16.28 -8.80
N SER A 94 8.13 15.82 -10.05
CA SER A 94 9.41 15.83 -10.77
C SER A 94 9.91 17.23 -11.18
N THR A 95 9.15 18.29 -10.91
CA THR A 95 9.62 19.67 -11.07
C THR A 95 10.83 20.01 -10.19
N LEU A 96 11.04 19.27 -9.09
CA LEU A 96 12.15 19.49 -8.16
C LEU A 96 13.43 18.74 -8.58
N ASP A 97 13.31 17.70 -9.41
CA ASP A 97 14.38 16.71 -9.63
C ASP A 97 14.89 16.64 -11.09
N ALA A 98 14.22 17.31 -12.03
CA ALA A 98 14.54 17.24 -13.45
C ALA A 98 15.69 18.21 -13.85
N HIS A 99 16.94 17.76 -13.71
CA HIS A 99 18.13 18.48 -14.18
C HIS A 99 18.99 17.61 -15.10
N TYR A 100 19.06 17.96 -16.40
CA TYR A 100 19.86 17.22 -17.38
C TYR A 100 21.28 17.77 -17.50
N THR A 101 22.26 16.87 -17.59
CA THR A 101 23.69 17.19 -17.69
C THR A 101 24.04 17.79 -19.05
N SER A 102 24.95 18.78 -19.08
CA SER A 102 25.39 19.43 -20.31
C SER A 102 26.20 18.50 -21.22
N PRO A 103 26.02 18.54 -22.56
CA PRO A 103 26.82 17.76 -23.50
C PRO A 103 28.33 17.99 -23.37
N VAL A 104 28.75 19.21 -23.01
CA VAL A 104 30.17 19.54 -22.77
C VAL A 104 30.74 18.74 -21.60
N VAL A 105 29.97 18.60 -20.51
CA VAL A 105 30.36 17.82 -19.34
C VAL A 105 30.37 16.32 -19.64
N ILE A 106 29.33 15.82 -20.33
CA ILE A 106 29.24 14.41 -20.73
C ILE A 106 30.41 14.01 -21.64
N GLY A 107 30.73 14.85 -22.63
CA GLY A 107 31.87 14.64 -23.52
C GLY A 107 33.19 14.52 -22.76
N ALA A 108 33.48 15.46 -21.87
CA ALA A 108 34.69 15.43 -21.05
C ALA A 108 34.78 14.19 -20.13
N MET A 109 33.64 13.71 -19.61
CA MET A 109 33.60 12.46 -18.83
C MET A 109 33.96 11.23 -19.67
N TYR A 110 33.48 11.16 -20.92
CA TYR A 110 33.88 10.07 -21.82
C TYR A 110 35.32 10.19 -22.28
N ASP A 111 35.82 11.40 -22.57
CA ASP A 111 37.23 11.65 -22.88
C ASP A 111 38.13 11.19 -21.72
N ALA A 112 37.73 11.47 -20.48
CA ALA A 112 38.40 10.98 -19.29
C ALA A 112 38.40 9.44 -19.21
N MET A 113 37.25 8.78 -19.41
CA MET A 113 37.17 7.31 -19.39
C MET A 113 38.02 6.67 -20.49
N GLN A 114 38.02 7.23 -21.70
CA GLN A 114 38.86 6.74 -22.81
C GLN A 114 40.34 6.90 -22.48
N ARG A 115 40.75 8.04 -21.90
CA ARG A 115 42.13 8.26 -21.45
C ARG A 115 42.58 7.20 -20.44
N LEU A 116 41.69 6.79 -19.54
CA LEU A 116 41.94 5.72 -18.56
C LEU A 116 41.99 4.32 -19.20
N GLY A 117 41.70 4.18 -20.49
CA GLY A 117 41.74 2.93 -21.24
C GLY A 117 40.42 2.16 -21.26
N PHE A 118 39.29 2.78 -20.87
CA PHE A 118 37.98 2.12 -20.92
C PHE A 118 37.57 1.84 -22.38
N THR A 119 37.21 0.60 -22.68
CA THR A 119 36.91 0.12 -24.05
C THR A 119 35.47 -0.33 -24.27
N GLY A 120 34.66 -0.46 -23.20
CA GLY A 120 33.29 -0.97 -23.25
C GLY A 120 32.98 -1.95 -22.12
N GLY A 121 32.00 -2.83 -22.32
CA GLY A 121 31.51 -3.80 -21.33
C GLY A 121 30.12 -3.47 -20.80
N ARG A 122 29.76 -4.00 -19.63
CA ARG A 122 28.47 -3.70 -18.98
C ARG A 122 28.54 -2.31 -18.34
N VAL A 123 27.76 -1.36 -18.84
CA VAL A 123 27.76 0.05 -18.39
C VAL A 123 26.43 0.40 -17.73
N LEU A 124 26.48 0.95 -16.52
CA LEU A 124 25.30 1.40 -15.77
C LEU A 124 25.19 2.94 -15.78
N GLU A 125 23.98 3.44 -16.00
CA GLU A 125 23.54 4.77 -15.57
C GLU A 125 22.44 4.62 -14.51
N SER A 126 22.74 4.99 -13.26
CA SER A 126 21.88 4.73 -12.10
C SER A 126 20.66 5.65 -12.00
N SER A 127 20.64 6.74 -12.76
CA SER A 127 19.54 7.70 -12.89
C SER A 127 19.45 8.18 -14.33
N VAL A 128 18.99 7.30 -15.23
CA VAL A 128 19.19 7.45 -16.67
C VAL A 128 18.45 8.66 -17.28
N GLY A 129 17.35 9.11 -16.68
CA GLY A 129 16.57 10.21 -17.24
C GLY A 129 16.12 9.87 -18.66
N ILE A 130 16.44 10.77 -19.60
CA ILE A 130 16.18 10.55 -21.03
C ILE A 130 17.36 9.91 -21.78
N GLY A 131 18.39 9.46 -21.06
CA GLY A 131 19.56 8.75 -21.59
C GLY A 131 20.56 9.66 -22.32
N ASN A 132 20.80 10.89 -21.85
CA ASN A 132 21.77 11.78 -22.50
C ASN A 132 23.19 11.19 -22.50
N PHE A 133 23.59 10.47 -21.44
CA PHE A 133 24.88 9.79 -21.42
C PHE A 133 24.94 8.68 -22.49
N PHE A 134 23.88 7.87 -22.62
CA PHE A 134 23.81 6.86 -23.70
C PHE A 134 23.87 7.48 -25.09
N GLY A 135 23.10 8.54 -25.32
CA GLY A 135 23.02 9.20 -26.62
C GLY A 135 24.28 9.93 -27.05
N LEU A 136 25.08 10.42 -26.10
CA LEU A 136 26.36 11.12 -26.34
C LEU A 136 27.59 10.21 -26.17
N MET A 137 27.42 8.94 -25.81
CA MET A 137 28.53 7.99 -25.71
C MET A 137 29.23 7.85 -27.07
N PRO A 138 30.57 7.97 -27.16
CA PRO A 138 31.30 7.77 -28.41
C PRO A 138 30.94 6.45 -29.09
N THR A 139 30.78 6.47 -30.42
CA THR A 139 30.28 5.33 -31.21
C THR A 139 31.07 4.04 -30.96
N ASP A 140 32.40 4.13 -30.90
CA ASP A 140 33.27 2.97 -30.67
C ASP A 140 33.08 2.35 -29.28
N LEU A 141 32.84 3.16 -28.25
CA LEU A 141 32.52 2.65 -26.91
C LEU A 141 31.13 2.04 -26.86
N ARG A 142 30.15 2.69 -27.48
CA ARG A 142 28.76 2.24 -27.49
C ARG A 142 28.60 0.89 -28.18
N ASN A 143 29.27 0.69 -29.31
CA ASN A 143 29.26 -0.58 -30.04
C ASN A 143 29.84 -1.75 -29.21
N ASN A 144 30.67 -1.45 -28.22
CA ASN A 144 31.28 -2.42 -27.32
C ASN A 144 30.62 -2.43 -25.92
N ALA A 145 29.54 -1.68 -25.71
CA ALA A 145 28.88 -1.54 -24.43
C ALA A 145 27.51 -2.25 -24.39
N GLN A 146 27.23 -2.93 -23.28
CA GLN A 146 25.88 -3.33 -22.91
C GLN A 146 25.35 -2.28 -21.94
N LEU A 147 24.42 -1.44 -22.41
CA LEU A 147 23.89 -0.32 -21.65
C LEU A 147 22.79 -0.78 -20.69
N HIS A 148 22.87 -0.35 -19.44
CA HIS A 148 21.89 -0.59 -18.38
C HIS A 148 21.48 0.75 -17.77
N GLY A 149 20.18 1.05 -17.78
CA GLY A 149 19.64 2.30 -17.22
C GLY A 149 18.54 2.03 -16.22
N VAL A 150 18.45 2.86 -15.18
CA VAL A 150 17.36 2.80 -14.19
C VAL A 150 16.66 4.15 -14.13
N GLU A 151 15.33 4.13 -14.26
CA GLU A 151 14.50 5.34 -14.18
C GLU A 151 13.27 5.10 -13.31
N LEU A 152 13.07 6.02 -12.36
CA LEU A 152 11.97 5.99 -11.39
C LEU A 152 10.66 6.50 -12.00
N ASP A 153 10.73 7.55 -12.82
CA ASP A 153 9.55 8.17 -13.42
C ASP A 153 9.00 7.34 -14.58
N GLY A 154 7.74 6.90 -14.47
CA GLY A 154 7.13 5.99 -15.45
C GLY A 154 7.02 6.56 -16.87
N LEU A 155 6.87 7.87 -17.03
CA LEU A 155 6.86 8.51 -18.35
C LEU A 155 8.28 8.57 -18.94
N THR A 156 9.23 9.07 -18.15
CA THR A 156 10.63 9.23 -18.56
C THR A 156 11.27 7.87 -18.86
N SER A 157 10.92 6.83 -18.10
CA SER A 157 11.42 5.48 -18.35
C SER A 157 10.93 4.89 -19.68
N LYS A 158 9.71 5.24 -20.11
CA LYS A 158 9.20 4.86 -21.44
C LYS A 158 9.91 5.64 -22.54
N LEU A 159 10.17 6.94 -22.32
CA LEU A 159 10.89 7.79 -23.28
C LEU A 159 12.29 7.25 -23.56
N VAL A 160 13.07 6.94 -22.51
CA VAL A 160 14.43 6.41 -22.68
C VAL A 160 14.41 5.00 -23.29
N ALA A 161 13.46 4.13 -22.92
CA ALA A 161 13.32 2.81 -23.56
C ALA A 161 12.97 2.91 -25.06
N ALA A 162 12.22 3.93 -25.47
CA ALA A 162 11.91 4.19 -26.88
C ALA A 162 13.09 4.78 -27.67
N LEU A 163 13.97 5.54 -27.00
CA LEU A 163 15.19 6.09 -27.58
C LEU A 163 16.30 5.03 -27.73
N TYR A 164 16.42 4.10 -26.77
CA TYR A 164 17.49 3.11 -26.70
C TYR A 164 16.93 1.69 -26.59
N PRO A 165 16.34 1.13 -27.67
CA PRO A 165 15.72 -0.20 -27.66
C PRO A 165 16.69 -1.38 -27.44
N GLU A 166 18.01 -1.21 -27.62
CA GLU A 166 19.01 -2.24 -27.30
C GLU A 166 19.51 -2.14 -25.85
N ALA A 167 19.30 -1.00 -25.19
CA ALA A 167 19.64 -0.81 -23.79
C ALA A 167 18.66 -1.54 -22.85
N LYS A 168 19.19 -2.09 -21.75
CA LYS A 168 18.40 -2.70 -20.68
C LYS A 168 17.92 -1.63 -19.72
N ILE A 169 16.76 -1.03 -20.02
CA ILE A 169 16.13 -0.02 -19.17
C ILE A 169 15.21 -0.70 -18.15
N LYS A 170 15.51 -0.52 -16.86
CA LYS A 170 14.59 -0.85 -15.77
C LYS A 170 13.60 0.31 -15.60
N GLN A 171 12.36 0.09 -16.03
CA GLN A 171 11.32 1.11 -16.06
C GLN A 171 10.56 1.24 -14.74
N ALA A 172 10.11 2.46 -14.41
CA ALA A 172 9.33 2.80 -13.23
C ALA A 172 9.87 2.16 -11.92
N THR A 173 11.18 2.17 -11.73
CA THR A 173 11.86 1.51 -10.62
C THR A 173 12.93 2.42 -10.03
N GLY A 174 12.94 2.60 -8.70
CA GLY A 174 14.00 3.33 -8.01
C GLY A 174 15.33 2.57 -8.04
N PHE A 175 16.46 3.28 -8.03
CA PHE A 175 17.78 2.63 -8.04
C PHE A 175 18.00 1.75 -6.79
N GLU A 176 17.40 2.11 -5.66
CA GLU A 176 17.35 1.34 -4.43
C GLU A 176 16.68 -0.04 -4.59
N ASP A 177 15.71 -0.14 -5.49
CA ASP A 177 14.92 -1.35 -5.76
C ASP A 177 15.47 -2.19 -6.91
N TYR A 178 16.44 -1.66 -7.65
CA TYR A 178 17.08 -2.40 -8.73
C TYR A 178 18.07 -3.42 -8.16
N ASP A 179 17.72 -4.70 -8.29
CA ASP A 179 18.55 -5.83 -7.90
C ASP A 179 19.66 -6.05 -8.92
N ILE A 180 20.90 -5.90 -8.46
CA ILE A 180 22.10 -6.00 -9.28
C ILE A 180 23.06 -6.96 -8.58
N PRO A 181 23.58 -7.98 -9.30
CA PRO A 181 24.64 -8.84 -8.78
C PRO A 181 25.86 -8.03 -8.32
N VAL A 182 26.55 -8.52 -7.30
CA VAL A 182 27.83 -7.92 -6.86
C VAL A 182 28.85 -8.07 -7.99
N ASP A 183 29.75 -7.08 -8.14
CA ASP A 183 30.84 -7.09 -9.12
C ASP A 183 30.41 -7.28 -10.58
N TYR A 184 29.28 -6.69 -10.95
CA TYR A 184 28.64 -6.94 -12.24
C TYR A 184 29.08 -5.98 -13.35
N PHE A 185 29.17 -4.69 -13.05
CA PHE A 185 29.39 -3.63 -14.03
C PHE A 185 30.87 -3.32 -14.27
N ASP A 186 31.23 -3.10 -15.53
CA ASP A 186 32.57 -2.67 -15.96
C ASP A 186 32.75 -1.14 -15.83
N GLY A 187 31.66 -0.41 -16.09
CA GLY A 187 31.62 1.05 -16.05
C GLY A 187 30.33 1.56 -15.40
N VAL A 188 30.43 2.66 -14.65
CA VAL A 188 29.26 3.45 -14.22
C VAL A 188 29.45 4.89 -14.69
N VAL A 189 28.44 5.44 -15.34
CA VAL A 189 28.40 6.83 -15.79
C VAL A 189 27.10 7.50 -15.39
N GLY A 190 27.09 8.81 -15.18
CA GLY A 190 25.83 9.53 -15.02
C GLY A 190 25.91 10.76 -14.14
N ASN A 191 24.74 11.33 -13.88
CA ASN A 191 24.55 12.39 -12.90
C ASN A 191 23.66 11.85 -11.78
N VAL A 192 24.22 11.74 -10.58
CA VAL A 192 23.44 11.22 -9.45
C VAL A 192 22.47 12.29 -8.95
N PRO A 193 21.25 11.92 -8.52
CA PRO A 193 20.29 12.88 -7.98
C PRO A 193 20.83 13.63 -6.76
N PHE A 194 20.52 14.93 -6.65
CA PHE A 194 20.98 15.78 -5.54
C PHE A 194 19.90 15.87 -4.46
N GLY A 195 20.32 15.84 -3.19
CA GLY A 195 19.37 15.98 -2.08
C GLY A 195 19.88 15.39 -0.77
N SER A 196 19.24 15.75 0.34
CA SER A 196 19.57 15.27 1.69
C SER A 196 18.62 14.17 2.18
N GLN A 197 17.61 13.81 1.39
CA GLN A 197 16.68 12.74 1.70
C GLN A 197 17.43 11.40 1.81
N PRO A 198 17.25 10.65 2.91
CA PRO A 198 17.88 9.34 3.04
C PRO A 198 17.24 8.35 2.07
N VAL A 199 18.06 7.50 1.45
CA VAL A 199 17.60 6.38 0.62
C VAL A 199 17.85 5.08 1.34
N VAL A 200 16.83 4.24 1.40
CA VAL A 200 16.89 2.95 2.08
C VAL A 200 16.57 1.86 1.08
N ASP A 201 17.43 0.84 1.02
CA ASP A 201 17.26 -0.29 0.12
C ASP A 201 16.77 -1.57 0.80
N LYS A 202 16.26 -2.47 -0.04
CA LYS A 202 15.73 -3.77 0.37
C LYS A 202 16.78 -4.63 1.06
N GLU A 203 18.03 -4.59 0.58
CA GLU A 203 19.12 -5.43 1.07
C GLU A 203 19.60 -5.03 2.48
N GLY A 204 19.34 -3.79 2.91
CA GLY A 204 19.87 -3.23 4.15
C GLY A 204 21.39 -3.05 4.05
N SER A 205 21.86 -2.54 2.91
CA SER A 205 23.28 -2.36 2.64
C SER A 205 23.95 -1.42 3.64
N ALA A 206 25.29 -1.46 3.73
CA ALA A 206 26.05 -0.59 4.62
C ALA A 206 25.91 0.91 4.29
N TYR A 207 25.43 1.24 3.09
CA TYR A 207 25.16 2.61 2.62
C TYR A 207 23.66 2.96 2.65
N SER A 208 22.81 2.07 3.17
CA SER A 208 21.39 2.32 3.38
C SER A 208 21.16 3.37 4.48
N GLY A 209 20.26 4.32 4.21
CA GLY A 209 19.99 5.48 5.06
C GLY A 209 20.88 6.70 4.81
N LEU A 210 21.90 6.59 3.94
CA LEU A 210 22.66 7.76 3.47
C LEU A 210 21.78 8.67 2.60
N SER A 211 22.16 9.95 2.48
CA SER A 211 21.52 10.88 1.55
C SER A 211 21.49 10.31 0.12
N ILE A 212 20.52 10.72 -0.69
CA ILE A 212 20.30 10.17 -2.04
C ILE A 212 21.57 10.12 -2.90
N HIS A 213 22.37 11.19 -2.93
CA HIS A 213 23.61 11.20 -3.71
C HIS A 213 24.68 10.27 -3.11
N ASN A 214 24.80 10.21 -1.77
CA ASN A 214 25.73 9.32 -1.08
C ASN A 214 25.38 7.85 -1.30
N TYR A 215 24.08 7.52 -1.25
CA TYR A 215 23.57 6.19 -1.55
C TYR A 215 23.90 5.78 -2.99
N PHE A 216 23.57 6.63 -3.98
CA PHE A 216 23.80 6.33 -5.39
C PHE A 216 25.28 6.12 -5.70
N LEU A 217 26.17 6.95 -5.16
CA LEU A 217 27.62 6.77 -5.28
C LEU A 217 28.07 5.44 -4.67
N SER A 218 27.60 5.14 -3.45
CA SER A 218 28.05 3.97 -2.71
C SER A 218 27.58 2.67 -3.38
N LYS A 219 26.29 2.56 -3.74
CA LYS A 219 25.75 1.42 -4.47
C LYS A 219 26.44 1.24 -5.82
N SER A 220 26.68 2.33 -6.55
CA SER A 220 27.36 2.26 -7.85
C SER A 220 28.76 1.65 -7.74
N ILE A 221 29.53 2.05 -6.73
CA ILE A 221 30.86 1.46 -6.44
C ILE A 221 30.74 0.01 -5.98
N ASP A 222 29.73 -0.32 -5.17
CA ASP A 222 29.49 -1.69 -4.69
C ASP A 222 29.23 -2.65 -5.84
N LYS A 223 28.46 -2.22 -6.85
CA LYS A 223 28.05 -3.04 -7.99
C LYS A 223 29.04 -3.01 -9.17
N LEU A 224 30.03 -2.13 -9.14
CA LEU A 224 31.16 -2.12 -10.05
C LEU A 224 32.05 -3.35 -9.78
N ARG A 225 32.67 -3.96 -10.80
CA ARG A 225 33.65 -5.03 -10.58
C ARG A 225 34.99 -4.47 -10.09
N PRO A 226 35.86 -5.28 -9.46
CA PRO A 226 37.25 -4.93 -9.23
C PRO A 226 37.93 -4.39 -10.50
N GLY A 227 38.63 -3.25 -10.38
CA GLY A 227 39.27 -2.55 -11.50
C GLY A 227 38.34 -1.76 -12.43
N GLY A 228 37.01 -1.85 -12.26
CA GLY A 228 36.04 -1.08 -13.04
C GLY A 228 36.09 0.42 -12.73
N ILE A 229 35.56 1.25 -13.63
CA ILE A 229 35.60 2.72 -13.56
C ILE A 229 34.21 3.31 -13.34
N MET A 230 34.09 4.27 -12.42
CA MET A 230 32.90 5.11 -12.24
C MET A 230 33.25 6.56 -12.55
N ALA A 231 32.51 7.22 -13.44
CA ALA A 231 32.61 8.65 -13.72
C ALA A 231 31.24 9.30 -13.52
N VAL A 232 31.11 10.18 -12.54
CA VAL A 232 29.79 10.71 -12.11
C VAL A 232 29.83 12.19 -11.80
N VAL A 233 28.71 12.86 -12.06
CA VAL A 233 28.45 14.22 -11.55
C VAL A 233 27.70 14.10 -10.22
N VAL A 234 28.16 14.83 -9.19
CA VAL A 234 27.51 14.89 -7.88
C VAL A 234 27.52 16.33 -7.34
N SER A 235 26.59 16.66 -6.44
CA SER A 235 26.62 17.94 -5.73
C SER A 235 27.95 18.14 -4.99
N HIS A 236 28.48 19.37 -5.00
CA HIS A 236 29.72 19.72 -4.30
C HIS A 236 29.66 19.42 -2.78
N SER A 237 28.44 19.36 -2.24
CA SER A 237 28.20 19.01 -0.84
C SER A 237 28.68 17.62 -0.46
N PHE A 238 28.84 16.67 -1.39
CA PHE A 238 29.38 15.34 -1.09
C PHE A 238 30.81 15.42 -0.54
N LEU A 239 31.68 16.20 -1.22
CA LEU A 239 33.06 16.38 -0.81
C LEU A 239 33.19 17.36 0.37
N ASP A 240 32.37 18.42 0.40
CA ASP A 240 32.48 19.49 1.41
C ASP A 240 31.74 19.19 2.74
N ALA A 241 30.93 18.14 2.81
CA ALA A 241 30.18 17.79 4.01
C ALA A 241 31.09 17.41 5.20
N GLN A 242 30.74 17.90 6.39
CA GLN A 242 31.42 17.52 7.64
C GLN A 242 31.22 16.04 8.00
N ASP A 243 30.07 15.46 7.65
CA ASP A 243 29.84 14.02 7.79
C ASP A 243 30.64 13.27 6.71
N ASP A 244 31.60 12.45 7.14
CA ASP A 244 32.50 11.70 6.28
C ASP A 244 32.07 10.25 6.08
N THR A 245 30.92 9.81 6.62
CA THR A 245 30.48 8.40 6.62
C THR A 245 30.51 7.78 5.21
N ALA A 246 29.95 8.48 4.23
CA ALA A 246 29.94 8.02 2.84
C ALA A 246 31.35 8.02 2.23
N ARG A 247 32.15 9.06 2.48
CA ARG A 247 33.53 9.16 1.97
C ARG A 247 34.41 8.06 2.53
N GLN A 248 34.29 7.75 3.82
CA GLN A 248 34.99 6.63 4.46
C GLN A 248 34.59 5.29 3.81
N TRP A 249 33.30 5.03 3.65
CA TRP A 249 32.81 3.78 3.03
C TRP A 249 33.36 3.59 1.61
N ILE A 250 33.39 4.67 0.83
CA ILE A 250 33.91 4.68 -0.54
C ILE A 250 35.44 4.52 -0.54
N LEU A 251 36.17 5.23 0.31
CA LEU A 251 37.64 5.19 0.39
C LEU A 251 38.16 3.76 0.62
N GLU A 252 37.45 2.94 1.39
CA GLU A 252 37.76 1.53 1.64
C GLU A 252 37.62 0.64 0.40
N ARG A 253 36.83 1.05 -0.61
CA ARG A 253 36.42 0.21 -1.75
C ARG A 253 36.85 0.75 -3.11
N ALA A 254 37.12 2.04 -3.22
CA ALA A 254 37.53 2.67 -4.46
C ALA A 254 38.63 3.71 -4.22
N ALA A 255 39.42 3.94 -5.26
CA ALA A 255 40.40 5.02 -5.34
C ALA A 255 39.79 6.18 -6.14
N LEU A 256 39.87 7.41 -5.63
CA LEU A 256 39.53 8.61 -6.40
C LEU A 256 40.67 8.89 -7.39
N ILE A 257 40.39 8.87 -8.68
CA ILE A 257 41.38 9.02 -9.76
C ILE A 257 41.42 10.46 -10.28
N GLY A 258 40.27 11.13 -10.29
CA GLY A 258 40.15 12.50 -10.77
C GLY A 258 38.95 13.20 -10.15
N ALA A 259 39.09 14.50 -9.89
CA ALA A 259 37.99 15.35 -9.48
C ALA A 259 38.13 16.74 -10.10
N ALA A 260 37.01 17.33 -10.55
CA ALA A 260 36.92 18.71 -11.02
C ALA A 260 35.62 19.36 -10.52
N ARG A 261 35.73 20.57 -9.96
CA ARG A 261 34.58 21.35 -9.50
C ARG A 261 34.14 22.33 -10.57
N LEU A 262 32.87 22.24 -10.96
CA LEU A 262 32.28 22.99 -12.06
C LEU A 262 31.78 24.37 -11.61
N PRO A 263 31.77 25.37 -12.52
CA PRO A 263 31.14 26.65 -12.25
C PRO A 263 29.62 26.49 -12.11
N ASN A 264 28.97 27.39 -11.35
CA ASN A 264 27.53 27.33 -11.10
C ASN A 264 26.69 27.42 -12.40
N THR A 265 27.25 27.98 -13.47
CA THR A 265 26.60 28.09 -14.78
C THR A 265 26.69 26.83 -15.65
N ALA A 266 27.40 25.77 -15.23
CA ALA A 266 27.63 24.57 -16.04
C ALA A 266 26.34 23.87 -16.53
N PHE A 267 25.22 24.06 -15.82
CA PHE A 267 23.91 23.49 -16.16
C PHE A 267 22.86 24.54 -16.58
N LYS A 268 23.23 25.83 -16.61
CA LYS A 268 22.28 26.95 -16.77
C LYS A 268 21.58 26.93 -18.14
N GLU A 269 22.31 26.71 -19.22
CA GLU A 269 21.75 26.76 -20.58
C GLU A 269 20.78 25.60 -20.87
N ASN A 270 21.11 24.39 -20.39
CA ASN A 270 20.35 23.18 -20.68
C ASN A 270 19.24 22.91 -19.65
N ALA A 271 19.54 23.04 -18.35
CA ALA A 271 18.63 22.71 -17.25
C ALA A 271 18.00 23.93 -16.56
N GLY A 272 18.47 25.16 -16.85
CA GLY A 272 17.91 26.38 -16.28
C GLY A 272 18.25 26.61 -14.81
N THR A 273 19.27 25.93 -14.28
CA THR A 273 19.69 26.02 -12.87
C THR A 273 21.13 26.46 -12.71
N GLU A 274 21.37 27.24 -11.66
CA GLU A 274 22.70 27.66 -11.24
C GLU A 274 23.10 26.85 -9.99
N ILE A 275 23.97 25.87 -10.15
CA ILE A 275 24.38 24.96 -9.07
C ILE A 275 25.84 24.54 -9.24
N VAL A 276 26.58 24.48 -8.14
CA VAL A 276 27.95 23.95 -8.11
C VAL A 276 27.90 22.43 -7.96
N ALA A 277 28.58 21.73 -8.86
CA ALA A 277 28.70 20.28 -8.85
C ALA A 277 30.14 19.86 -9.13
N ASP A 278 30.49 18.64 -8.74
CA ASP A 278 31.79 18.04 -8.95
C ASP A 278 31.67 16.86 -9.94
N ILE A 279 32.60 16.76 -10.88
CA ILE A 279 32.85 15.53 -11.65
C ILE A 279 33.83 14.70 -10.84
N LEU A 280 33.48 13.46 -10.51
CA LEU A 280 34.32 12.52 -9.78
C LEU A 280 34.55 11.25 -10.58
N ILE A 281 35.80 10.80 -10.62
CA ILE A 281 36.20 9.55 -11.26
C ILE A 281 36.79 8.62 -10.20
N PHE A 282 36.23 7.43 -10.07
CA PHE A 282 36.69 6.40 -9.16
C PHE A 282 37.08 5.13 -9.93
N GLN A 283 38.05 4.39 -9.39
CA GLN A 283 38.33 3.02 -9.79
C GLN A 283 38.10 2.09 -8.59
N LYS A 284 37.30 1.02 -8.76
CA LYS A 284 37.08 0.06 -7.67
C LYS A 284 38.37 -0.72 -7.40
N ARG A 285 38.72 -0.85 -6.12
CA ARG A 285 39.91 -1.56 -5.66
C ARG A 285 39.83 -3.04 -6.04
N ASP A 286 40.97 -3.62 -6.38
CA ASP A 286 41.13 -5.07 -6.53
C ASP A 286 41.69 -5.69 -5.23
N ASN A 287 41.73 -7.03 -5.19
CA ASN A 287 42.28 -7.78 -4.06
C ASN A 287 43.82 -7.83 -4.05
N ASN A 288 44.50 -7.23 -5.03
CA ASN A 288 45.95 -7.37 -5.25
C ASN A 288 46.77 -6.14 -4.82
N GLY A 289 46.15 -5.03 -4.43
CA GLY A 289 46.84 -3.86 -3.87
C GLY A 289 46.19 -2.54 -4.26
N LEU A 290 46.70 -1.42 -3.72
CA LEU A 290 46.12 -0.09 -3.97
C LEU A 290 46.39 0.37 -5.41
N PRO A 291 45.38 0.82 -6.18
CA PRO A 291 45.60 1.77 -7.26
C PRO A 291 46.22 3.05 -6.69
N ASN A 292 47.16 3.68 -7.40
CA ASN A 292 47.66 5.02 -7.08
C ASN A 292 46.55 6.05 -7.34
N GLY A 293 45.60 6.18 -6.41
CA GLY A 293 44.59 7.22 -6.41
C GLY A 293 45.09 8.50 -5.72
N LEU A 294 44.32 9.57 -5.89
CA LEU A 294 44.50 10.83 -5.17
C LEU A 294 44.36 10.60 -3.66
N SER A 295 45.37 11.03 -2.90
CA SER A 295 45.30 11.09 -1.43
C SER A 295 44.48 12.31 -0.98
N ASP A 296 44.10 12.35 0.30
CA ASP A 296 43.66 13.59 0.97
C ASP A 296 42.29 14.17 0.51
N TRP A 297 41.28 13.31 0.29
CA TRP A 297 39.91 13.74 -0.05
C TRP A 297 38.84 13.35 0.99
N ARG A 298 39.23 12.74 2.13
CA ARG A 298 38.31 12.38 3.22
C ARG A 298 37.96 13.58 4.10
N GLU A 299 38.98 14.35 4.47
CA GLU A 299 38.89 15.44 5.41
C GLU A 299 38.44 16.75 4.75
N VAL A 300 38.03 17.70 5.58
CA VAL A 300 37.62 19.04 5.17
C VAL A 300 38.47 20.11 5.84
N MET A 301 38.72 21.21 5.13
CA MET A 301 39.54 22.34 5.53
C MET A 301 38.69 23.63 5.56
N GLN A 302 39.13 24.62 6.32
CA GLN A 302 38.52 25.96 6.31
C GLN A 302 39.24 26.84 5.27
N LEU A 303 38.48 27.32 4.29
CA LEU A 303 38.95 28.22 3.25
C LEU A 303 38.27 29.59 3.41
N GLY A 304 39.05 30.67 3.39
CA GLY A 304 38.49 32.02 3.25
C GLY A 304 37.97 32.22 1.82
N VAL A 305 36.67 32.49 1.67
CA VAL A 305 36.01 32.73 0.38
C VAL A 305 35.50 34.16 0.33
N GLU A 306 35.77 34.84 -0.78
CA GLU A 306 35.39 36.24 -0.99
C GLU A 306 33.87 36.35 -1.27
N ASN A 307 33.16 37.14 -0.48
CA ASN A 307 31.75 37.48 -0.72
C ASN A 307 31.62 38.63 -1.74
N LYS A 308 30.40 38.97 -2.18
CA LYS A 308 30.15 40.08 -3.12
C LYS A 308 30.61 41.47 -2.64
N ALA A 309 30.86 41.64 -1.34
CA ALA A 309 31.39 42.87 -0.75
C ALA A 309 32.92 42.93 -0.73
N GLY A 310 33.62 41.88 -1.19
CA GLY A 310 35.08 41.77 -1.15
C GLY A 310 35.64 41.32 0.21
N GLU A 311 34.77 40.85 1.12
CA GLU A 311 35.17 40.36 2.43
C GLU A 311 35.37 38.84 2.38
N PHE A 312 36.40 38.35 3.09
CA PHE A 312 36.68 36.92 3.17
C PHE A 312 35.95 36.30 4.37
N GLU A 313 35.10 35.32 4.12
CA GLU A 313 34.44 34.53 5.16
C GLU A 313 34.89 33.07 5.12
N PRO A 314 34.98 32.39 6.28
CA PRO A 314 35.37 30.98 6.32
C PRO A 314 34.26 30.08 5.75
N TYR A 315 34.64 29.20 4.84
CA TYR A 315 33.79 28.15 4.29
C TYR A 315 34.50 26.79 4.39
N THR A 316 33.74 25.74 4.69
CA THR A 316 34.27 24.36 4.73
C THR A 316 34.38 23.81 3.32
N VAL A 317 35.60 23.48 2.90
CA VAL A 317 35.89 22.88 1.57
C VAL A 317 36.66 21.58 1.78
N ASN A 318 36.42 20.58 0.95
CA ASN A 318 37.21 19.35 0.96
C ASN A 318 38.71 19.61 0.84
N GLN A 319 39.53 18.84 1.56
CA GLN A 319 40.99 18.99 1.55
C GLN A 319 41.56 18.89 0.12
N PHE A 320 41.01 18.03 -0.74
CA PHE A 320 41.47 17.90 -2.12
C PHE A 320 41.40 19.22 -2.90
N PHE A 321 40.27 19.93 -2.85
CA PHE A 321 40.10 21.21 -3.55
C PHE A 321 40.80 22.38 -2.84
N TYR A 322 41.05 22.25 -1.53
CA TYR A 322 41.89 23.20 -0.80
C TYR A 322 43.33 23.16 -1.31
N ASP A 323 43.89 21.96 -1.48
CA ASP A 323 45.26 21.72 -1.94
C ASP A 323 45.40 21.85 -3.47
N ASN A 324 44.35 21.56 -4.24
CA ASN A 324 44.37 21.54 -5.70
C ASN A 324 43.39 22.54 -6.32
N ARG A 325 43.58 23.83 -6.05
CA ARG A 325 42.67 24.90 -6.51
C ARG A 325 42.55 25.01 -8.03
N GLN A 326 43.54 24.53 -8.79
CA GLN A 326 43.49 24.48 -10.25
C GLN A 326 42.37 23.57 -10.80
N PHE A 327 41.84 22.65 -9.97
CA PHE A 327 40.70 21.79 -10.34
C PHE A 327 39.34 22.37 -9.93
N VAL A 328 39.31 23.59 -9.40
CA VAL A 328 38.10 24.40 -9.30
C VAL A 328 38.02 25.26 -10.56
N LEU A 329 37.14 24.89 -11.50
CA LEU A 329 37.05 25.47 -12.85
C LEU A 329 36.27 26.81 -12.83
N GLY A 330 36.73 27.75 -12.00
CA GLY A 330 36.09 29.04 -11.78
C GLY A 330 36.64 29.76 -10.55
N LYS A 331 36.00 30.86 -10.16
CA LYS A 331 36.34 31.65 -8.97
C LYS A 331 35.35 31.34 -7.84
N PRO A 332 35.78 30.75 -6.71
CA PRO A 332 34.92 30.58 -5.53
C PRO A 332 34.40 31.94 -5.01
N SER A 333 33.11 32.01 -4.70
CA SER A 333 32.48 33.18 -4.07
C SER A 333 31.32 32.78 -3.15
N LEU A 334 30.84 33.71 -2.33
CA LEU A 334 29.65 33.56 -1.48
C LEU A 334 28.52 34.46 -1.95
N GLU A 335 27.33 33.88 -2.18
CA GLU A 335 26.11 34.61 -2.53
C GLU A 335 25.04 34.50 -1.43
N SER A 336 24.36 35.62 -1.15
CA SER A 336 23.20 35.63 -0.25
C SER A 336 21.92 35.31 -1.03
N GLY A 337 21.27 34.19 -0.67
CA GLY A 337 19.97 33.79 -1.22
C GLY A 337 18.79 34.17 -0.31
N MET A 338 17.57 34.01 -0.83
CA MET A 338 16.31 34.38 -0.15
C MET A 338 16.00 33.55 1.13
N TYR A 339 16.73 32.45 1.37
CA TYR A 339 16.49 31.51 2.47
C TYR A 339 17.71 31.23 3.37
N ARG A 340 18.94 31.56 2.93
CA ARG A 340 20.19 31.45 3.71
C ARG A 340 21.19 32.51 3.23
N ALA A 341 21.84 33.19 4.17
CA ALA A 341 22.99 34.03 3.88
C ALA A 341 24.21 33.14 3.53
N ASN A 342 25.05 33.60 2.60
CA ASN A 342 26.39 33.07 2.29
C ASN A 342 26.44 31.62 1.77
N ASN A 343 25.72 31.33 0.69
CA ASN A 343 25.87 30.08 -0.07
C ASN A 343 27.13 30.09 -0.93
N TYR A 344 27.90 29.00 -0.90
CA TYR A 344 29.08 28.80 -1.74
C TYR A 344 28.69 28.64 -3.21
N THR A 345 29.36 29.40 -4.08
CA THR A 345 29.22 29.34 -5.52
C THR A 345 30.61 29.35 -6.19
N VAL A 346 30.65 29.00 -7.47
CA VAL A 346 31.86 29.08 -8.30
C VAL A 346 31.50 29.85 -9.57
N GLU A 347 32.02 31.07 -9.69
CA GLU A 347 31.79 31.93 -10.85
C GLU A 347 32.64 31.48 -12.04
N PRO A 348 32.12 31.49 -13.27
CA PRO A 348 32.87 31.08 -14.46
C PRO A 348 34.02 32.06 -14.75
N THR A 349 35.22 31.54 -15.03
CA THR A 349 36.43 32.33 -15.32
C THR A 349 36.92 32.21 -16.78
N GLY A 350 36.31 31.35 -17.61
CA GLY A 350 36.73 31.10 -18.98
C GLY A 350 35.82 30.11 -19.72
N ASP A 351 36.30 29.56 -20.83
CA ASP A 351 35.59 28.52 -21.59
C ASP A 351 35.66 27.17 -20.87
N LEU A 352 34.51 26.67 -20.42
CA LEU A 352 34.42 25.42 -19.66
C LEU A 352 34.90 24.20 -20.47
N LYS A 353 34.67 24.19 -21.80
CA LYS A 353 35.10 23.08 -22.66
C LYS A 353 36.61 22.97 -22.69
N GLN A 354 37.32 24.09 -22.86
CA GLN A 354 38.78 24.12 -22.79
C GLN A 354 39.30 23.70 -21.41
N GLN A 355 38.73 24.24 -20.32
CA GLN A 355 39.14 23.91 -18.96
C GLN A 355 38.98 22.42 -18.63
N LEU A 356 37.89 21.80 -19.09
CA LEU A 356 37.67 20.36 -18.93
C LEU A 356 38.64 19.53 -19.75
N ALA A 357 38.97 19.94 -20.99
CA ALA A 357 39.98 19.25 -21.80
C ALA A 357 41.37 19.31 -21.14
N GLU A 358 41.75 20.46 -20.58
CA GLU A 358 42.98 20.62 -19.80
C GLU A 358 42.99 19.74 -18.55
N TRP A 359 41.85 19.63 -17.83
CA TRP A 359 41.71 18.72 -16.70
C TRP A 359 41.85 17.25 -17.10
N VAL A 360 41.22 16.82 -18.20
CA VAL A 360 41.34 15.44 -18.71
C VAL A 360 42.80 15.08 -18.97
N GLU A 361 43.60 16.00 -19.51
CA GLU A 361 45.04 15.77 -19.74
C GLU A 361 45.85 15.53 -18.46
N THR A 362 45.35 15.93 -17.29
CA THR A 362 46.02 15.66 -16.00
C THR A 362 45.77 14.26 -15.45
N LEU A 363 44.77 13.54 -15.97
CA LEU A 363 44.42 12.20 -15.51
C LEU A 363 45.46 11.17 -15.96
N PRO A 364 45.64 10.06 -15.23
CA PRO A 364 46.52 8.97 -15.66
C PRO A 364 46.00 8.32 -16.95
N THR A 365 46.86 7.54 -17.62
CA THR A 365 46.49 6.83 -18.85
C THR A 365 46.51 5.32 -18.66
N HIS A 366 45.59 4.60 -19.32
CA HIS A 366 45.57 3.14 -19.41
C HIS A 366 45.60 2.37 -18.08
N ILE A 367 44.80 2.79 -17.10
CA ILE A 367 44.66 2.10 -15.80
C ILE A 367 43.54 1.04 -15.79
N TYR A 368 42.71 0.99 -16.84
CA TYR A 368 41.63 0.01 -16.99
C TYR A 368 42.09 -1.24 -17.74
N GLU A 369 41.79 -2.40 -17.19
CA GLU A 369 42.02 -3.70 -17.83
C GLU A 369 40.71 -4.30 -18.37
N THR A 370 40.70 -4.68 -19.65
CA THR A 370 39.53 -5.31 -20.30
C THR A 370 39.45 -6.80 -19.97
N ILE A 371 38.24 -7.32 -19.71
CA ILE A 371 38.00 -8.75 -19.41
C ILE A 371 37.27 -9.41 -20.57
N ASP A 372 37.68 -10.63 -20.95
CA ASP A 372 36.98 -11.47 -21.92
C ASP A 372 35.80 -12.21 -21.26
N ARG A 373 34.58 -11.99 -21.77
CA ARG A 373 33.31 -12.49 -21.19
C ARG A 373 32.66 -13.61 -22.00
N LEU A 374 33.38 -14.30 -22.91
CA LEU A 374 32.85 -15.39 -23.74
C LEU A 374 32.24 -16.58 -22.96
N ALA A 375 32.58 -16.78 -21.68
CA ALA A 375 32.16 -17.92 -20.85
C ALA A 375 30.85 -17.72 -20.05
N ASP A 376 30.30 -16.51 -19.95
CA ASP A 376 29.11 -16.19 -19.14
C ASP A 376 27.78 -16.63 -19.78
N SER A 377 27.83 -17.38 -20.89
CA SER A 377 26.69 -17.82 -21.70
C SER A 377 26.07 -19.16 -21.27
N SER A 378 26.51 -19.77 -20.17
CA SER A 378 26.05 -21.11 -19.74
C SER A 378 25.28 -21.11 -18.40
N LEU A 379 24.01 -20.72 -18.43
CA LEU A 379 23.02 -21.13 -17.42
C LEU A 379 21.88 -21.82 -18.17
N VAL A 380 21.97 -23.15 -18.29
CA VAL A 380 20.99 -23.98 -18.98
C VAL A 380 19.99 -24.55 -17.99
N ASP A 381 18.73 -24.42 -18.38
CA ASP A 381 17.49 -25.01 -17.88
C ASP A 381 17.64 -26.52 -17.54
N GLN A 382 17.24 -26.94 -16.33
CA GLN A 382 17.11 -28.36 -15.98
C GLN A 382 15.64 -28.77 -16.03
N ASP A 383 15.34 -29.86 -16.75
CA ASP A 383 14.03 -30.52 -16.84
C ASP A 383 13.42 -30.79 -15.44
N LEU A 384 12.64 -29.82 -14.94
CA LEU A 384 11.90 -29.91 -13.69
C LEU A 384 10.42 -30.21 -13.98
N PRO A 385 9.83 -31.28 -13.41
CA PRO A 385 8.41 -31.58 -13.59
C PRO A 385 7.53 -30.38 -13.21
N GLU A 386 6.62 -29.97 -14.10
CA GLU A 386 5.77 -28.77 -13.91
C GLU A 386 4.91 -28.80 -12.64
N SER A 387 4.63 -29.97 -12.07
CA SER A 387 3.70 -30.15 -10.95
C SER A 387 4.30 -30.01 -9.54
N ILE A 388 5.61 -29.79 -9.40
CA ILE A 388 6.31 -29.75 -8.11
C ILE A 388 6.35 -28.31 -7.59
N LYS A 389 5.74 -28.07 -6.42
CA LYS A 389 5.69 -26.75 -5.79
C LYS A 389 7.08 -26.33 -5.29
N VAL A 390 7.38 -25.04 -5.35
CA VAL A 390 8.58 -24.46 -4.73
C VAL A 390 8.63 -24.87 -3.25
N GLY A 391 9.80 -25.31 -2.78
CA GLY A 391 10.01 -25.81 -1.42
C GLY A 391 9.63 -27.28 -1.17
N SER A 392 8.92 -27.95 -2.08
CA SER A 392 8.63 -29.39 -1.98
C SER A 392 9.89 -30.24 -2.24
N PHE A 393 10.01 -31.36 -1.52
CA PHE A 393 11.01 -32.39 -1.84
C PHE A 393 10.52 -33.33 -2.93
N PHE A 394 11.42 -33.79 -3.78
CA PHE A 394 11.16 -34.81 -4.79
C PHE A 394 12.39 -35.70 -5.00
N VAL A 395 12.20 -36.85 -5.63
CA VAL A 395 13.30 -37.73 -6.04
C VAL A 395 13.51 -37.55 -7.53
N ASN A 396 14.72 -37.16 -7.94
CA ASN A 396 15.05 -36.99 -9.35
C ASN A 396 15.35 -38.34 -10.04
N ALA A 397 15.60 -38.30 -11.36
CA ALA A 397 15.88 -39.51 -12.14
C ALA A 397 17.11 -40.31 -11.65
N SER A 398 18.08 -39.66 -11.01
CA SER A 398 19.25 -40.33 -10.42
C SER A 398 19.00 -40.90 -9.01
N GLY A 399 17.77 -40.79 -8.49
CA GLY A 399 17.39 -41.31 -7.18
C GLY A 399 17.84 -40.44 -6.00
N ALA A 400 18.34 -39.22 -6.27
CA ALA A 400 18.69 -38.22 -5.26
C ALA A 400 17.46 -37.41 -4.83
N VAL A 401 17.40 -37.07 -3.54
CA VAL A 401 16.36 -36.17 -3.04
C VAL A 401 16.77 -34.74 -3.33
N MET A 402 15.89 -34.00 -3.98
CA MET A 402 16.05 -32.60 -4.38
C MET A 402 14.94 -31.78 -3.71
N GLN A 403 15.20 -30.49 -3.50
CA GLN A 403 14.23 -29.51 -3.05
C GLN A 403 14.08 -28.43 -4.13
N ARG A 404 12.84 -28.14 -4.54
CA ARG A 404 12.57 -27.10 -5.55
C ARG A 404 12.89 -25.71 -4.99
N GLY A 405 13.72 -24.93 -5.68
CA GLY A 405 14.09 -23.55 -5.32
C GLY A 405 13.22 -22.49 -6.01
N VAL A 406 13.50 -21.21 -5.74
CA VAL A 406 12.84 -20.05 -6.36
C VAL A 406 13.42 -19.81 -7.76
N ASP A 407 12.60 -19.35 -8.69
CA ASP A 407 13.03 -19.10 -10.07
C ASP A 407 13.90 -17.84 -10.15
N VAL A 408 14.97 -17.89 -10.95
CA VAL A 408 15.95 -16.79 -11.09
C VAL A 408 15.98 -16.38 -12.56
N MET A 409 15.62 -15.13 -12.85
CA MET A 409 15.55 -14.60 -14.23
C MET A 409 14.79 -15.54 -15.18
N ASP A 410 13.59 -15.97 -14.76
CA ASP A 410 12.70 -16.92 -15.44
C ASP A 410 13.19 -18.38 -15.59
N ASN A 411 14.32 -18.75 -14.97
CA ASN A 411 14.83 -20.14 -14.95
C ASN A 411 14.46 -20.88 -13.66
N LYS A 412 14.01 -22.14 -13.80
CA LYS A 412 13.65 -22.99 -12.66
C LYS A 412 14.90 -23.51 -11.92
N SER A 413 14.97 -23.33 -10.60
CA SER A 413 16.08 -23.82 -9.76
C SER A 413 15.69 -25.00 -8.85
N ALA A 414 16.67 -25.86 -8.52
CA ALA A 414 16.52 -26.91 -7.51
C ALA A 414 17.84 -27.17 -6.77
N ASN A 415 17.74 -27.38 -5.45
CA ASN A 415 18.89 -27.67 -4.58
C ASN A 415 18.90 -29.13 -4.17
N LYS A 416 20.09 -29.75 -4.12
CA LYS A 416 20.24 -31.13 -3.65
C LYS A 416 20.09 -31.19 -2.13
N TRP A 417 19.23 -32.08 -1.63
CA TRP A 417 19.12 -32.34 -0.19
C TRP A 417 20.19 -33.35 0.24
N ILE A 418 20.93 -33.02 1.30
CA ILE A 418 21.99 -33.86 1.85
C ILE A 418 21.44 -34.61 3.07
N PRO A 419 21.29 -35.95 3.01
CA PRO A 419 20.76 -36.71 4.13
C PRO A 419 21.76 -36.75 5.30
N PRO A 420 21.30 -36.61 6.56
CA PRO A 420 22.15 -36.79 7.73
C PRO A 420 22.72 -38.21 7.89
N ASN A 421 22.00 -39.23 7.38
CA ASN A 421 22.39 -40.63 7.33
C ASN A 421 21.42 -41.44 6.43
N ASP A 422 21.75 -42.69 6.14
CA ASP A 422 20.93 -43.56 5.27
C ASP A 422 19.52 -43.81 5.81
N LYS A 423 19.35 -43.86 7.13
CA LYS A 423 18.01 -44.02 7.75
C LYS A 423 17.14 -42.78 7.50
N ALA A 424 17.71 -41.58 7.56
CA ALA A 424 17.02 -40.34 7.24
C ALA A 424 16.70 -40.25 5.75
N ALA A 425 17.62 -40.69 4.88
CA ALA A 425 17.36 -40.78 3.44
C ALA A 425 16.18 -41.72 3.12
N SER A 426 16.13 -42.91 3.74
CA SER A 426 15.04 -43.87 3.55
C SER A 426 13.69 -43.33 4.05
N ARG A 427 13.66 -42.72 5.25
CA ARG A 427 12.46 -42.06 5.80
C ARG A 427 11.94 -40.98 4.86
N MET A 428 12.81 -40.10 4.37
CA MET A 428 12.46 -39.01 3.46
C MET A 428 11.83 -39.56 2.18
N LYS A 429 12.45 -40.57 1.55
CA LYS A 429 11.91 -41.22 0.33
C LYS A 429 10.55 -41.87 0.57
N GLY A 430 10.37 -42.56 1.70
CA GLY A 430 9.09 -43.17 2.07
C GLY A 430 7.98 -42.15 2.27
N MET A 431 8.27 -41.02 2.92
CA MET A 431 7.31 -39.93 3.12
C MET A 431 6.93 -39.23 1.81
N ILE A 432 7.90 -39.00 0.91
CA ILE A 432 7.65 -38.48 -0.45
C ILE A 432 6.71 -39.44 -1.22
N ALA A 433 6.96 -40.75 -1.18
CA ALA A 433 6.14 -41.73 -1.88
C ALA A 433 4.68 -41.77 -1.37
N ILE A 434 4.47 -41.69 -0.05
CA ILE A 434 3.13 -41.61 0.54
C ILE A 434 2.43 -40.32 0.12
N ARG A 435 3.11 -39.17 0.19
CA ARG A 435 2.58 -37.86 -0.21
C ARG A 435 2.11 -37.89 -1.65
N ASP A 436 2.96 -38.40 -2.54
CA ASP A 436 2.68 -38.42 -3.97
C ASP A 436 1.50 -39.35 -4.29
N SER A 437 1.43 -40.52 -3.65
CA SER A 437 0.29 -41.45 -3.79
C SER A 437 -1.01 -40.86 -3.22
N LEU A 438 -0.93 -40.10 -2.12
CA LEU A 438 -2.05 -39.40 -1.52
C LEU A 438 -2.56 -38.29 -2.44
N ARG A 439 -1.68 -37.51 -3.07
CA ARG A 439 -2.07 -36.51 -4.08
C ARG A 439 -2.82 -37.15 -5.25
N VAL A 440 -2.38 -38.31 -5.72
CA VAL A 440 -3.09 -39.06 -6.76
C VAL A 440 -4.47 -39.50 -6.25
N GLN A 441 -4.57 -39.97 -5.00
CA GLN A 441 -5.84 -40.38 -4.40
C GLN A 441 -6.84 -39.23 -4.35
N MET A 442 -6.42 -38.08 -3.81
CA MET A 442 -7.24 -36.88 -3.73
C MET A 442 -7.66 -36.36 -5.10
N ARG A 443 -6.80 -36.51 -6.12
CA ARG A 443 -7.14 -36.16 -7.50
C ARG A 443 -8.22 -37.09 -8.05
N LEU A 444 -8.06 -38.40 -7.92
CA LEU A 444 -9.02 -39.40 -8.39
C LEU A 444 -10.39 -39.24 -7.72
N GLU A 445 -10.42 -38.95 -6.41
CA GLU A 445 -11.68 -38.74 -5.68
C GLU A 445 -12.44 -37.47 -6.12
N ARG A 446 -11.77 -36.48 -6.71
CA ARG A 446 -12.40 -35.25 -7.22
C ARG A 446 -12.79 -35.32 -8.71
N LEU A 447 -12.23 -36.25 -9.49
CA LEU A 447 -12.51 -36.37 -10.92
C LEU A 447 -13.84 -37.10 -11.14
N GLY A 448 -14.79 -36.44 -11.82
CA GLY A 448 -16.10 -37.03 -12.16
C GLY A 448 -16.03 -38.23 -13.10
N GLN A 449 -14.95 -38.35 -13.88
CA GLN A 449 -14.73 -39.45 -14.83
C GLN A 449 -13.89 -40.60 -14.26
N ALA A 450 -13.36 -40.47 -13.04
CA ALA A 450 -12.58 -41.55 -12.43
C ALA A 450 -13.51 -42.70 -12.02
N SER A 451 -13.23 -43.90 -12.52
CA SER A 451 -13.97 -45.10 -12.12
C SER A 451 -13.66 -45.47 -10.66
N ASP A 452 -14.63 -46.07 -9.97
CA ASP A 452 -14.42 -46.59 -8.61
C ASP A 452 -13.24 -47.56 -8.57
N THR A 453 -13.04 -48.35 -9.62
CA THR A 453 -11.88 -49.26 -9.77
C THR A 453 -10.54 -48.53 -9.70
N GLN A 454 -10.41 -47.35 -10.33
CA GLN A 454 -9.17 -46.55 -10.29
C GLN A 454 -8.95 -45.93 -8.90
N ILE A 455 -10.03 -45.44 -8.28
CA ILE A 455 -10.00 -44.86 -6.93
C ILE A 455 -9.58 -45.93 -5.91
N GLU A 456 -10.17 -47.13 -5.97
CA GLU A 456 -9.82 -48.24 -5.07
C GLU A 456 -8.41 -48.78 -5.33
N ALA A 457 -7.98 -48.87 -6.59
CA ALA A 457 -6.63 -49.34 -6.93
C ALA A 457 -5.54 -48.41 -6.36
N ASN A 458 -5.70 -47.09 -6.48
CA ASN A 458 -4.75 -46.16 -5.88
C ASN A 458 -4.86 -46.08 -4.35
N ARG A 459 -6.06 -46.29 -3.77
CA ARG A 459 -6.24 -46.39 -2.31
C ARG A 459 -5.52 -47.62 -1.74
N ALA A 460 -5.58 -48.75 -2.45
CA ALA A 460 -4.83 -49.95 -2.09
C ALA A 460 -3.31 -49.67 -2.13
N LYS A 461 -2.82 -49.00 -3.17
CA LYS A 461 -1.41 -48.57 -3.26
C LYS A 461 -1.01 -47.65 -2.11
N LEU A 462 -1.84 -46.66 -1.78
CA LEU A 462 -1.60 -45.74 -0.66
C LEU A 462 -1.54 -46.50 0.68
N ASN A 463 -2.45 -47.46 0.91
CA ASN A 463 -2.43 -48.31 2.10
C ASN A 463 -1.12 -49.12 2.17
N VAL A 464 -0.69 -49.76 1.08
CA VAL A 464 0.55 -50.53 1.05
C VAL A 464 1.77 -49.66 1.37
N LEU A 465 1.86 -48.46 0.79
CA LEU A 465 2.96 -47.52 1.08
C LEU A 465 2.97 -47.09 2.54
N TYR A 466 1.80 -46.74 3.10
CA TYR A 466 1.66 -46.37 4.50
C TYR A 466 2.00 -47.53 5.45
N ASP A 467 1.48 -48.73 5.21
CA ASP A 467 1.69 -49.91 6.08
C ASP A 467 3.15 -50.40 6.02
N ASN A 468 3.82 -50.25 4.88
CA ASN A 468 5.27 -50.48 4.76
C ASN A 468 6.06 -49.45 5.56
N PHE A 469 5.72 -48.16 5.43
CA PHE A 469 6.38 -47.09 6.17
C PHE A 469 6.19 -47.24 7.68
N LEU A 470 4.96 -47.52 8.13
CA LEU A 470 4.64 -47.71 9.54
C LEU A 470 5.49 -48.83 10.15
N ARG A 471 5.66 -49.96 9.46
CA ARG A 471 6.51 -51.07 9.90
C ARG A 471 8.00 -50.71 9.97
N GLN A 472 8.52 -49.92 9.03
CA GLN A 472 9.94 -49.61 8.94
C GLN A 472 10.36 -48.38 9.76
N HIS A 473 9.47 -47.42 9.93
CA HIS A 473 9.78 -46.07 10.38
C HIS A 473 8.85 -45.55 11.48
N GLY A 474 7.81 -46.31 11.85
CA GLY A 474 6.79 -45.90 12.82
C GLY A 474 5.79 -44.89 12.23
N HIS A 475 4.90 -44.38 13.07
CA HIS A 475 3.86 -43.42 12.71
C HIS A 475 4.40 -42.15 12.06
N LEU A 476 3.66 -41.60 11.09
CA LEU A 476 3.98 -40.34 10.41
C LEU A 476 4.08 -39.18 11.41
N ASN A 477 3.21 -39.18 12.42
CA ASN A 477 3.12 -38.16 13.46
C ASN A 477 4.13 -38.33 14.61
N ASN A 478 5.00 -39.35 14.57
CA ASN A 478 6.13 -39.44 15.49
C ASN A 478 7.10 -38.25 15.31
N GLN A 479 7.67 -37.76 16.41
CA GLN A 479 8.51 -36.55 16.45
C GLN A 479 9.65 -36.55 15.42
N THR A 480 10.33 -37.69 15.25
CA THR A 480 11.44 -37.84 14.28
C THR A 480 10.98 -37.65 12.83
N ASN A 481 9.85 -38.24 12.46
CA ASN A 481 9.30 -38.15 11.09
C ASN A 481 8.78 -36.74 10.81
N ARG A 482 8.03 -36.17 11.76
CA ARG A 482 7.54 -34.78 11.66
C ARG A 482 8.67 -33.79 11.48
N ARG A 483 9.75 -33.89 12.27
CA ARG A 483 10.90 -32.98 12.18
C ARG A 483 11.64 -33.14 10.84
N LEU A 484 11.84 -34.37 10.37
CA LEU A 484 12.57 -34.63 9.14
C LEU A 484 11.82 -34.13 7.90
N PHE A 485 10.49 -34.22 7.89
CA PHE A 485 9.67 -33.79 6.77
C PHE A 485 9.11 -32.39 6.91
N LEU A 486 9.34 -31.70 8.03
CA LEU A 486 8.81 -30.36 8.32
C LEU A 486 9.13 -29.37 7.19
N ASP A 487 10.28 -29.58 6.55
CA ASP A 487 10.85 -28.82 5.46
C ASP A 487 9.98 -28.79 4.20
N ASP A 488 9.18 -29.83 4.01
CA ASP A 488 8.25 -29.97 2.89
C ASP A 488 7.02 -29.05 3.05
N THR A 489 6.62 -28.43 1.94
CA THR A 489 5.41 -27.59 1.88
C THR A 489 4.13 -28.36 2.20
N GLU A 490 4.13 -29.69 2.02
CA GLU A 490 2.96 -30.56 2.23
C GLU A 490 3.15 -31.51 3.42
N SER A 491 4.07 -31.19 4.31
CA SER A 491 4.35 -32.01 5.49
C SER A 491 3.13 -32.26 6.38
N GLN A 492 2.18 -31.32 6.41
CA GLN A 492 0.96 -31.45 7.19
C GLN A 492 -0.10 -32.32 6.50
N LEU A 493 -0.04 -32.47 5.17
CA LEU A 493 -0.92 -33.37 4.41
C LEU A 493 -0.62 -34.83 4.80
N LEU A 494 0.66 -35.17 4.96
CA LEU A 494 1.07 -36.47 5.47
C LEU A 494 0.60 -36.70 6.92
N GLN A 495 0.68 -35.67 7.76
CA GLN A 495 0.29 -35.76 9.18
C GLN A 495 -1.21 -36.01 9.35
N ALA A 496 -2.04 -35.49 8.44
CA ALA A 496 -3.49 -35.66 8.46
C ALA A 496 -3.97 -37.10 8.17
N LEU A 497 -3.07 -37.98 7.73
CA LEU A 497 -3.37 -39.41 7.55
C LEU A 497 -3.54 -40.17 8.86
N GLU A 498 -3.12 -39.58 9.99
CA GLU A 498 -3.15 -40.18 11.32
C GLU A 498 -3.91 -39.28 12.31
N PHE A 499 -5.11 -39.71 12.71
CA PHE A 499 -5.90 -39.07 13.77
C PHE A 499 -5.58 -39.65 15.15
N ASP A 500 -5.86 -38.88 16.20
CA ASP A 500 -5.69 -39.27 17.60
C ASP A 500 -4.32 -39.91 17.90
N PHE A 501 -3.27 -39.36 17.29
CA PHE A 501 -1.93 -39.89 17.47
C PHE A 501 -1.51 -39.77 18.94
N ASP A 502 -1.30 -40.92 19.57
CA ASP A 502 -0.74 -41.07 20.89
C ASP A 502 0.70 -41.57 20.77
N LYS A 503 1.64 -40.80 21.31
CA LYS A 503 3.07 -41.13 21.33
C LYS A 503 3.40 -42.39 22.15
N GLY A 504 2.46 -42.89 22.95
CA GLY A 504 2.65 -44.02 23.84
C GLY A 504 3.63 -43.71 24.99
N ILE A 505 3.97 -44.75 25.75
CA ILE A 505 4.91 -44.73 26.87
C ILE A 505 6.00 -45.77 26.59
N SER A 506 7.24 -45.32 26.43
CA SER A 506 8.37 -46.21 26.19
C SER A 506 8.67 -47.06 27.43
N LYS A 507 9.28 -48.23 27.23
CA LYS A 507 9.66 -49.14 28.32
C LYS A 507 10.46 -48.44 29.43
N SER A 508 11.41 -47.58 29.05
CA SER A 508 12.22 -46.80 29.99
C SER A 508 11.42 -45.77 30.81
N VAL A 509 10.38 -45.17 30.23
CA VAL A 509 9.52 -44.19 30.91
C VAL A 509 8.51 -44.93 31.79
N ALA A 510 7.97 -46.04 31.30
CA ALA A 510 7.08 -46.95 32.04
C ALA A 510 7.76 -47.48 33.33
N GLU A 511 9.01 -47.93 33.23
CA GLU A 511 9.81 -48.39 34.38
C GLU A 511 10.13 -47.26 35.38
N ARG A 512 10.38 -46.03 34.89
CA ARG A 512 10.68 -44.87 35.74
C ARG A 512 9.45 -44.33 36.46
N GLU A 513 8.30 -44.34 35.80
CA GLU A 513 7.05 -43.71 36.27
C GLU A 513 6.06 -44.74 36.85
N ALA A 514 6.45 -46.01 36.95
CA ALA A 514 5.64 -47.12 37.46
C ALA A 514 4.27 -47.25 36.77
N VAL A 515 4.24 -47.01 35.45
CA VAL A 515 3.05 -47.11 34.60
C VAL A 515 3.24 -48.20 33.54
N GLU A 516 2.16 -48.75 33.01
CA GLU A 516 2.24 -49.77 31.97
C GLU A 516 2.80 -49.22 30.65
N GLN A 517 3.64 -50.02 29.99
CA GLN A 517 4.14 -49.70 28.67
C GLN A 517 2.98 -49.63 27.68
N ARG A 518 2.86 -48.52 26.96
CA ARG A 518 1.86 -48.33 25.91
C ARG A 518 2.55 -48.07 24.57
N PRO A 519 2.33 -48.89 23.54
CA PRO A 519 2.90 -48.60 22.22
C PRO A 519 2.30 -47.31 21.65
N PRO A 520 3.05 -46.56 20.81
CA PRO A 520 2.48 -45.47 20.03
C PRO A 520 1.31 -45.99 19.17
N SER A 521 0.27 -45.17 19.01
CA SER A 521 -0.92 -45.55 18.21
C SER A 521 -1.51 -44.35 17.48
N ALA A 522 -2.22 -44.61 16.39
CA ALA A 522 -2.99 -43.61 15.65
C ALA A 522 -4.14 -44.29 14.91
N VAL A 523 -5.20 -43.52 14.62
CA VAL A 523 -6.32 -43.93 13.79
C VAL A 523 -6.07 -43.51 12.35
N LYS A 524 -6.10 -44.46 11.40
CA LYS A 524 -6.04 -44.15 9.96
C LYS A 524 -7.18 -43.22 9.56
N ALA A 525 -6.85 -42.18 8.80
CA ALA A 525 -7.81 -41.28 8.18
C ALA A 525 -8.80 -42.00 7.26
N ASP A 526 -9.98 -41.41 7.08
CA ASP A 526 -11.08 -42.02 6.31
C ASP A 526 -10.74 -42.25 4.85
N ILE A 527 -9.81 -41.46 4.27
CA ILE A 527 -9.34 -41.62 2.89
C ILE A 527 -8.70 -42.99 2.63
N PHE A 528 -8.24 -43.69 3.67
CA PHE A 528 -7.75 -45.08 3.57
C PHE A 528 -8.86 -46.12 3.44
N LYS A 529 -10.11 -45.76 3.74
CA LYS A 529 -11.24 -46.70 3.90
C LYS A 529 -12.36 -46.43 2.90
N ARG A 530 -12.63 -45.17 2.59
CA ARG A 530 -13.76 -44.73 1.76
C ARG A 530 -13.43 -43.43 1.03
N ARG A 531 -14.24 -43.10 0.03
CA ARG A 531 -14.20 -41.81 -0.65
C ARG A 531 -14.55 -40.68 0.34
N VAL A 532 -13.71 -39.66 0.40
CA VAL A 532 -13.87 -38.49 1.28
C VAL A 532 -14.08 -37.18 0.52
N ALA A 533 -13.79 -37.16 -0.78
CA ALA A 533 -14.14 -36.08 -1.69
C ALA A 533 -15.01 -36.62 -2.84
N PHE A 534 -16.08 -35.91 -3.19
CA PHE A 534 -16.94 -36.22 -4.33
C PHE A 534 -16.71 -35.20 -5.44
N PRO A 535 -16.97 -35.54 -6.72
CA PRO A 535 -16.89 -34.57 -7.79
C PRO A 535 -17.94 -33.47 -7.56
N ALA A 536 -17.65 -32.25 -7.98
CA ALA A 536 -18.70 -31.25 -8.13
C ALA A 536 -19.75 -31.84 -9.10
N GLN A 537 -21.01 -31.96 -8.66
CA GLN A 537 -22.10 -32.22 -9.59
C GLN A 537 -22.33 -30.94 -10.37
N ASP A 538 -21.85 -30.91 -11.60
CA ASP A 538 -21.87 -29.70 -12.44
C ASP A 538 -23.23 -29.39 -13.07
N TYR A 539 -24.26 -30.22 -12.91
CA TYR A 539 -25.55 -29.94 -13.55
C TYR A 539 -26.73 -30.37 -12.67
N MET A 540 -27.41 -29.41 -12.04
CA MET A 540 -28.82 -29.56 -11.68
C MET A 540 -29.63 -29.14 -12.90
N ASN A 541 -30.21 -30.08 -13.63
CA ASN A 541 -31.33 -29.74 -14.52
C ASN A 541 -32.52 -29.40 -13.63
N VAL A 542 -33.00 -28.17 -13.73
CA VAL A 542 -34.13 -27.66 -12.94
C VAL A 542 -35.37 -27.54 -13.81
N SER A 543 -36.55 -27.47 -13.18
CA SER A 543 -37.84 -27.45 -13.88
C SER A 543 -38.62 -26.14 -13.72
N THR A 544 -38.09 -25.18 -12.95
CA THR A 544 -38.70 -23.86 -12.75
C THR A 544 -37.65 -22.75 -12.83
N ALA A 545 -38.06 -21.54 -13.21
CA ALA A 545 -37.19 -20.37 -13.22
C ALA A 545 -36.70 -20.00 -11.82
N LYS A 546 -37.50 -20.27 -10.78
CA LYS A 546 -37.09 -20.06 -9.38
C LYS A 546 -35.95 -21.00 -8.99
N ASP A 547 -36.05 -22.28 -9.32
CA ASP A 547 -34.96 -23.23 -9.07
C ASP A 547 -33.71 -22.86 -9.88
N ALA A 548 -33.89 -22.38 -11.11
CA ALA A 548 -32.78 -21.86 -11.93
C ALA A 548 -32.12 -20.63 -11.30
N LEU A 549 -32.91 -19.72 -10.72
CA LEU A 549 -32.40 -18.57 -9.98
C LEU A 549 -31.62 -19.03 -8.75
N LEU A 550 -32.16 -19.95 -7.95
CA LEU A 550 -31.47 -20.48 -6.77
C LEU A 550 -30.16 -21.17 -7.17
N ALA A 551 -30.17 -21.93 -8.27
CA ALA A 551 -28.96 -22.51 -8.85
C ALA A 551 -27.97 -21.41 -9.27
N SER A 552 -28.42 -20.35 -9.95
CA SER A 552 -27.56 -19.23 -10.34
C SER A 552 -26.96 -18.51 -9.14
N LEU A 553 -27.76 -18.20 -8.11
CA LEU A 553 -27.28 -17.57 -6.89
C LEU A 553 -26.28 -18.48 -6.17
N ASN A 554 -26.53 -19.78 -6.15
CA ASN A 554 -25.62 -20.77 -5.58
C ASN A 554 -24.33 -20.94 -6.40
N TYR A 555 -24.37 -21.03 -7.74
CA TYR A 555 -23.19 -21.36 -8.56
C TYR A 555 -22.45 -20.15 -9.14
N ARG A 556 -23.13 -19.02 -9.29
CA ARG A 556 -22.59 -17.77 -9.85
C ARG A 556 -22.56 -16.63 -8.84
N GLY A 557 -23.23 -16.76 -7.69
CA GLY A 557 -23.31 -15.70 -6.67
C GLY A 557 -24.17 -14.50 -7.06
N ARG A 558 -24.80 -14.54 -8.24
CA ARG A 558 -25.58 -13.45 -8.86
C ARG A 558 -26.66 -14.00 -9.78
N VAL A 559 -27.53 -13.12 -10.26
CA VAL A 559 -28.49 -13.45 -11.33
C VAL A 559 -27.72 -13.54 -12.64
N ASP A 560 -27.60 -14.74 -13.21
CA ASP A 560 -26.90 -15.01 -14.47
C ASP A 560 -27.88 -15.67 -15.43
N LEU A 561 -28.51 -14.87 -16.29
CA LEU A 561 -29.55 -15.35 -17.20
C LEU A 561 -29.05 -16.42 -18.17
N GLY A 562 -27.76 -16.39 -18.55
CA GLY A 562 -27.16 -17.39 -19.43
C GLY A 562 -27.09 -18.75 -18.74
N TYR A 563 -26.56 -18.78 -17.52
CA TYR A 563 -26.51 -20.00 -16.71
C TYR A 563 -27.92 -20.50 -16.36
N MET A 564 -28.85 -19.59 -16.03
CA MET A 564 -30.24 -19.95 -15.74
C MET A 564 -30.92 -20.61 -16.94
N ALA A 565 -30.67 -20.12 -18.16
CA ALA A 565 -31.19 -20.76 -19.38
C ALA A 565 -30.60 -22.16 -19.56
N GLU A 566 -29.29 -22.32 -19.35
CA GLU A 566 -28.60 -23.61 -19.43
C GLU A 566 -29.18 -24.65 -18.48
N VAL A 567 -29.26 -24.36 -17.17
CA VAL A 567 -29.76 -25.32 -16.18
C VAL A 567 -31.26 -25.57 -16.28
N TYR A 568 -32.01 -24.60 -16.81
CA TYR A 568 -33.45 -24.74 -17.07
C TYR A 568 -33.74 -25.36 -18.44
N ASN A 569 -32.71 -25.80 -19.17
CA ASN A 569 -32.82 -26.39 -20.51
C ASN A 569 -33.62 -25.52 -21.49
N LYS A 570 -33.38 -24.21 -21.45
CA LYS A 570 -33.91 -23.19 -22.37
C LYS A 570 -32.78 -22.58 -23.18
N SER A 571 -33.08 -22.11 -24.38
CA SER A 571 -32.13 -21.34 -25.20
C SER A 571 -31.94 -19.92 -24.64
N LEU A 572 -30.81 -19.27 -24.97
CA LEU A 572 -30.56 -17.87 -24.58
C LEU A 572 -31.65 -16.90 -25.07
N SER A 573 -32.29 -17.20 -26.21
CA SER A 573 -33.44 -16.46 -26.75
C SER A 573 -34.72 -16.58 -25.91
N GLU A 574 -34.79 -17.51 -24.96
CA GLU A 574 -35.96 -17.75 -24.10
C GLU A 574 -35.79 -17.15 -22.68
N THR A 575 -34.73 -16.38 -22.45
CA THR A 575 -34.46 -15.70 -21.17
C THR A 575 -35.57 -14.72 -20.76
N ASP A 576 -36.25 -14.07 -21.72
CA ASP A 576 -37.46 -13.27 -21.45
C ASP A 576 -38.59 -14.09 -20.82
N GLY A 577 -38.71 -15.37 -21.19
CA GLY A 577 -39.67 -16.29 -20.57
C GLY A 577 -39.30 -16.62 -19.12
N ILE A 578 -38.00 -16.75 -18.83
CA ILE A 578 -37.48 -16.96 -17.46
C ILE A 578 -37.78 -15.73 -16.60
N LEU A 579 -37.51 -14.53 -17.12
CA LEU A 579 -37.79 -13.26 -16.43
C LEU A 579 -39.29 -13.07 -16.14
N LYS A 580 -40.16 -13.40 -17.09
CA LYS A 580 -41.62 -13.37 -16.90
C LYS A 580 -42.08 -14.31 -15.80
N GLU A 581 -41.51 -15.51 -15.72
CA GLU A 581 -41.83 -16.50 -14.70
C GLU A 581 -41.34 -16.08 -13.30
N LEU A 582 -40.17 -15.43 -13.22
CA LEU A 582 -39.63 -14.89 -11.97
C LEU A 582 -40.43 -13.73 -11.41
N GLY A 583 -40.98 -12.86 -12.29
CA GLY A 583 -41.75 -11.71 -11.87
C GLY A 583 -41.00 -10.88 -10.82
N ASP A 584 -41.66 -10.55 -9.70
CA ASP A 584 -41.18 -9.67 -8.61
C ASP A 584 -40.03 -10.22 -7.76
N VAL A 585 -39.46 -11.37 -8.13
CA VAL A 585 -38.28 -11.93 -7.47
C VAL A 585 -36.97 -11.31 -7.97
N VAL A 586 -36.96 -10.74 -9.19
CA VAL A 586 -35.79 -10.07 -9.78
C VAL A 586 -36.18 -8.73 -10.40
N TYR A 587 -35.25 -7.79 -10.40
CA TYR A 587 -35.37 -6.48 -11.03
C TYR A 587 -34.13 -6.19 -11.88
N GLU A 588 -34.31 -5.47 -12.98
CA GLU A 588 -33.20 -4.92 -13.75
C GLU A 588 -32.83 -3.55 -13.15
N ASP A 589 -31.66 -3.43 -12.55
CA ASP A 589 -31.09 -2.15 -12.12
C ASP A 589 -30.60 -1.38 -13.36
N PRO A 590 -31.10 -0.15 -13.63
CA PRO A 590 -30.65 0.67 -14.75
C PRO A 590 -29.12 0.89 -14.79
N GLN A 591 -28.43 0.77 -13.66
CA GLN A 591 -26.98 0.94 -13.56
C GLN A 591 -26.20 -0.37 -13.41
N GLY A 592 -26.87 -1.49 -13.10
CA GLY A 592 -26.22 -2.69 -12.58
C GLY A 592 -26.67 -4.03 -13.18
N GLY A 593 -27.66 -4.03 -14.09
CA GLY A 593 -28.22 -5.26 -14.66
C GLY A 593 -29.16 -5.99 -13.69
N PHE A 594 -29.39 -7.29 -13.92
CA PHE A 594 -30.35 -8.04 -13.12
C PHE A 594 -29.84 -8.37 -11.72
N VAL A 595 -30.68 -8.05 -10.73
CA VAL A 595 -30.43 -8.30 -9.31
C VAL A 595 -31.67 -8.89 -8.63
N THR A 596 -31.47 -9.48 -7.46
CA THR A 596 -32.57 -10.03 -6.64
C THR A 596 -33.42 -8.90 -6.05
N ALA A 597 -34.70 -9.16 -5.77
CA ALA A 597 -35.60 -8.17 -5.20
C ALA A 597 -35.14 -7.67 -3.81
N ASP A 598 -34.61 -8.55 -2.96
CA ASP A 598 -34.08 -8.15 -1.65
C ASP A 598 -32.84 -7.23 -1.77
N GLU A 599 -32.03 -7.40 -2.82
CA GLU A 599 -30.92 -6.50 -3.14
C GLU A 599 -31.39 -5.16 -3.72
N TYR A 600 -32.29 -5.20 -4.70
CA TYR A 600 -32.77 -4.00 -5.37
C TYR A 600 -33.56 -3.10 -4.41
N LEU A 601 -34.43 -3.67 -3.59
CA LEU A 601 -35.34 -2.96 -2.68
C LEU A 601 -34.74 -2.68 -1.30
N SER A 602 -33.43 -2.80 -1.14
CA SER A 602 -32.69 -2.45 0.09
C SER A 602 -31.58 -1.42 -0.17
N GLY A 603 -30.90 -0.96 0.88
CA GLY A 603 -29.89 0.10 0.79
C GLY A 603 -30.52 1.46 0.51
N ASP A 604 -29.83 2.32 -0.24
CA ASP A 604 -30.31 3.66 -0.61
C ASP A 604 -31.42 3.59 -1.67
N VAL A 605 -32.65 3.41 -1.21
CA VAL A 605 -33.83 3.24 -2.08
C VAL A 605 -34.28 4.54 -2.73
N LYS A 606 -33.95 5.71 -2.15
CA LYS A 606 -34.29 7.01 -2.75
C LYS A 606 -33.42 7.32 -3.97
N THR A 607 -32.12 7.02 -3.92
CA THR A 607 -31.23 7.14 -5.11
C THR A 607 -31.71 6.18 -6.20
N LYS A 608 -32.01 4.94 -5.83
CA LYS A 608 -32.53 3.95 -6.79
C LYS A 608 -33.84 4.39 -7.42
N LEU A 609 -34.74 5.02 -6.66
CA LEU A 609 -35.99 5.57 -7.19
C LEU A 609 -35.73 6.68 -8.20
N PHE A 610 -34.87 7.63 -7.86
CA PHE A 610 -34.49 8.72 -8.77
C PHE A 610 -33.89 8.19 -10.08
N VAL A 611 -32.98 7.21 -9.99
CA VAL A 611 -32.38 6.55 -11.16
C VAL A 611 -33.42 5.79 -11.97
N ALA A 612 -34.34 5.06 -11.32
CA ALA A 612 -35.42 4.34 -12.00
C ALA A 612 -36.41 5.30 -12.70
N GLN A 613 -36.72 6.44 -12.08
CA GLN A 613 -37.56 7.49 -12.67
C GLN A 613 -36.91 8.09 -13.92
N ALA A 614 -35.61 8.39 -13.88
CA ALA A 614 -34.87 8.87 -15.04
C ALA A 614 -34.86 7.82 -16.16
N ALA A 615 -34.54 6.56 -15.85
CA ALA A 615 -34.53 5.48 -16.82
C ALA A 615 -35.93 5.20 -17.43
N ALA A 616 -36.99 5.37 -16.65
CA ALA A 616 -38.36 5.17 -17.10
C ALA A 616 -38.86 6.24 -18.09
N GLN A 617 -38.16 7.38 -18.22
CA GLN A 617 -38.41 8.36 -19.28
C GLN A 617 -37.94 7.85 -20.65
N GLU A 618 -36.91 7.00 -20.68
CA GLU A 618 -36.34 6.43 -21.90
C GLU A 618 -36.94 5.05 -22.21
N ASP A 619 -37.17 4.22 -21.20
CA ASP A 619 -37.72 2.87 -21.36
C ASP A 619 -38.81 2.57 -20.30
N ALA A 620 -40.04 2.38 -20.77
CA ALA A 620 -41.20 2.13 -19.93
C ALA A 620 -41.10 0.87 -19.07
N LYS A 621 -40.17 -0.07 -19.35
CA LYS A 621 -39.98 -1.28 -18.54
C LYS A 621 -39.64 -0.96 -17.07
N TYR A 622 -38.98 0.16 -16.80
CA TYR A 622 -38.59 0.58 -15.46
C TYR A 622 -39.73 1.18 -14.61
N GLN A 623 -40.93 1.36 -15.17
CA GLN A 623 -42.12 1.77 -14.40
C GLN A 623 -42.44 0.78 -13.26
N ARG A 624 -42.15 -0.51 -13.48
CA ARG A 624 -42.29 -1.54 -12.46
C ARG A 624 -41.31 -1.35 -11.30
N ASN A 625 -40.09 -0.89 -11.56
CA ASN A 625 -39.10 -0.60 -10.52
C ASN A 625 -39.55 0.54 -9.62
N ILE A 626 -40.11 1.61 -10.22
CA ILE A 626 -40.68 2.76 -9.49
C ILE A 626 -41.77 2.27 -8.53
N GLY A 627 -42.76 1.53 -9.03
CA GLY A 627 -43.85 1.03 -8.21
C GLY A 627 -43.44 0.03 -7.11
N ALA A 628 -42.28 -0.62 -7.24
CA ALA A 628 -41.71 -1.48 -6.21
C ALA A 628 -40.93 -0.67 -5.15
N LEU A 629 -40.14 0.31 -5.58
CA LEU A 629 -39.36 1.20 -4.70
C LEU A 629 -40.27 2.09 -3.84
N ASP A 630 -41.35 2.64 -4.42
CA ASP A 630 -42.34 3.45 -3.69
C ASP A 630 -42.95 2.70 -2.48
N LYS A 631 -43.05 1.37 -2.55
CA LYS A 631 -43.60 0.55 -1.46
C LYS A 631 -42.61 0.32 -0.32
N VAL A 632 -41.31 0.41 -0.58
CA VAL A 632 -40.26 0.13 0.42
C VAL A 632 -39.59 1.38 0.97
N ILE A 633 -39.81 2.55 0.35
CA ILE A 633 -39.32 3.82 0.87
C ILE A 633 -39.75 3.97 2.33
N PRO A 634 -38.80 4.26 3.24
CA PRO A 634 -39.12 4.51 4.64
C PRO A 634 -40.14 5.63 4.75
N LYS A 635 -41.13 5.46 5.62
CA LYS A 635 -42.06 6.53 5.94
C LYS A 635 -41.27 7.72 6.51
N ASP A 636 -41.61 8.92 6.05
CA ASP A 636 -40.99 10.14 6.53
C ASP A 636 -41.15 10.27 8.05
N LYS A 637 -40.04 10.62 8.70
CA LYS A 637 -39.97 10.92 10.12
C LYS A 637 -40.62 12.26 10.40
N THR A 638 -41.42 12.29 11.46
CA THR A 638 -42.04 13.50 11.99
C THR A 638 -41.05 14.28 12.87
N PRO A 639 -41.27 15.60 13.13
CA PRO A 639 -40.43 16.37 14.06
C PRO A 639 -40.20 15.68 15.42
N SER A 640 -41.22 15.00 15.97
CA SER A 640 -41.12 14.29 17.25
C SER A 640 -40.23 13.04 17.22
N GLU A 641 -39.94 12.49 16.03
CA GLU A 641 -39.06 11.34 15.86
C GLU A 641 -37.61 11.73 15.54
N ILE A 642 -37.33 13.03 15.36
CA ILE A 642 -36.02 13.54 14.95
C ILE A 642 -35.36 14.23 16.15
N SER A 643 -34.20 13.73 16.56
CA SER A 643 -33.32 14.41 17.50
C SER A 643 -32.18 15.08 16.75
N VAL A 644 -31.95 16.38 17.01
CA VAL A 644 -30.90 17.16 16.34
C VAL A 644 -29.95 17.75 17.37
N SER A 645 -28.73 17.24 17.40
CA SER A 645 -27.64 17.80 18.20
C SER A 645 -27.12 19.10 17.60
N ILE A 646 -26.71 20.05 18.45
CA ILE A 646 -25.98 21.24 18.01
C ILE A 646 -24.66 20.79 17.38
N GLY A 647 -24.40 21.21 16.15
CA GLY A 647 -23.20 20.84 15.38
C GLY A 647 -23.40 19.68 14.40
N ALA A 648 -24.60 19.10 14.32
CA ALA A 648 -24.95 18.11 13.29
C ALA A 648 -24.73 18.69 11.88
N ALA A 649 -24.07 17.91 11.01
CA ALA A 649 -23.57 18.38 9.72
C ALA A 649 -24.68 18.59 8.68
N PHE A 650 -25.82 17.92 8.85
CA PHE A 650 -26.96 18.05 7.93
C PHE A 650 -27.77 19.35 8.15
N VAL A 651 -27.59 20.01 9.29
CA VAL A 651 -28.28 21.26 9.62
C VAL A 651 -27.67 22.40 8.80
N PRO A 652 -28.48 23.19 8.06
CA PRO A 652 -27.99 24.33 7.30
C PRO A 652 -27.32 25.41 8.16
N ALA A 653 -26.30 26.08 7.61
CA ALA A 653 -25.54 27.13 8.29
C ALA A 653 -26.45 28.25 8.84
N ASP A 654 -27.42 28.69 8.04
CA ASP A 654 -28.35 29.77 8.38
C ASP A 654 -29.20 29.46 9.63
N VAL A 655 -29.47 28.18 9.90
CA VAL A 655 -30.20 27.76 11.11
C VAL A 655 -29.36 28.03 12.37
N TYR A 656 -28.05 27.79 12.31
CA TYR A 656 -27.14 28.13 13.42
C TYR A 656 -27.01 29.64 13.59
N GLU A 657 -26.90 30.38 12.49
CA GLU A 657 -26.81 31.85 12.51
C GLU A 657 -28.06 32.49 13.15
N HIS A 658 -29.25 32.03 12.75
CA HIS A 658 -30.51 32.45 13.35
C HIS A 658 -30.63 32.07 14.83
N TYR A 659 -30.11 30.90 15.22
CA TYR A 659 -30.14 30.49 16.62
C TYR A 659 -29.20 31.34 17.49
N ILE A 660 -28.00 31.64 17.00
CA ILE A 660 -27.05 32.54 17.67
C ILE A 660 -27.70 33.92 17.89
N LYS A 661 -28.39 34.43 16.86
CA LYS A 661 -29.14 35.69 16.96
C LYS A 661 -30.26 35.63 18.00
N HIS A 662 -30.98 34.50 18.10
CA HIS A 662 -32.03 34.28 19.11
C HIS A 662 -31.47 34.30 20.54
N ILE A 663 -30.33 33.64 20.80
CA ILE A 663 -29.78 33.52 22.16
C ILE A 663 -28.86 34.68 22.58
N SER A 664 -28.37 35.48 21.64
CA SER A 664 -27.38 36.54 21.92
C SER A 664 -27.71 37.92 21.35
N GLY A 665 -28.69 38.03 20.44
CA GLY A 665 -29.01 39.27 19.72
C GLY A 665 -27.97 39.72 18.69
N GLY A 666 -26.79 39.09 18.62
CA GLY A 666 -25.72 39.43 17.67
C GLY A 666 -25.79 38.62 16.38
N ASP A 667 -25.28 39.18 15.28
CA ASP A 667 -25.20 38.50 13.99
C ASP A 667 -23.96 37.59 13.93
N SER A 668 -24.00 36.56 13.08
CA SER A 668 -22.87 35.64 12.90
C SER A 668 -22.88 35.01 11.51
N THR A 669 -21.73 34.49 11.10
CA THR A 669 -21.60 33.63 9.92
C THR A 669 -21.07 32.25 10.34
N ALA A 670 -21.67 31.18 9.82
CA ALA A 670 -21.30 29.81 10.14
C ALA A 670 -20.78 29.05 8.90
N THR A 671 -19.58 28.47 9.00
CA THR A 671 -18.96 27.68 7.92
C THR A 671 -18.65 26.27 8.41
N TYR A 672 -19.07 25.25 7.65
CA TYR A 672 -18.75 23.84 7.95
C TYR A 672 -17.52 23.36 7.19
N ILE A 673 -16.52 22.86 7.93
CA ILE A 673 -15.27 22.35 7.40
C ILE A 673 -15.34 20.82 7.33
N LYS A 674 -15.60 20.28 6.14
CA LYS A 674 -15.80 18.82 5.93
C LYS A 674 -14.60 17.97 6.35
N SER A 675 -13.37 18.43 6.13
CA SER A 675 -12.15 17.70 6.45
C SER A 675 -11.89 17.54 7.95
N THR A 676 -12.59 18.30 8.81
CA THR A 676 -12.39 18.29 10.26
C THR A 676 -13.67 18.06 11.05
N GLY A 677 -14.84 18.09 10.40
CA GLY A 677 -16.13 17.99 11.08
C GLY A 677 -16.45 19.19 11.97
N GLN A 678 -15.81 20.35 11.74
CA GLN A 678 -15.96 21.53 12.58
C GLN A 678 -16.85 22.59 11.94
N TRP A 679 -17.59 23.29 12.80
CA TRP A 679 -18.26 24.55 12.47
C TRP A 679 -17.39 25.70 12.95
N LEU A 680 -17.05 26.60 12.03
CA LEU A 680 -16.40 27.87 12.33
C LEU A 680 -17.47 28.96 12.42
N LEU A 681 -17.50 29.69 13.53
CA LEU A 681 -18.38 30.84 13.68
C LEU A 681 -17.53 32.12 13.67
N SER A 682 -18.00 33.13 12.95
CA SER A 682 -17.51 34.50 13.09
C SER A 682 -18.66 35.37 13.58
N PHE A 683 -18.46 36.05 14.70
CA PHE A 683 -19.46 36.93 15.29
C PHE A 683 -19.28 38.36 14.77
N SER A 684 -20.39 39.02 14.46
CA SER A 684 -20.41 40.40 13.95
C SER A 684 -21.58 41.19 14.54
N GLY A 685 -21.46 42.52 14.58
CA GLY A 685 -22.49 43.39 15.15
C GLY A 685 -22.42 43.53 16.68
N HIS A 686 -23.36 44.28 17.25
CA HIS A 686 -23.45 44.52 18.70
C HIS A 686 -24.43 43.51 19.32
N ALA A 687 -23.92 42.64 20.19
CA ALA A 687 -24.73 41.64 20.88
C ALA A 687 -25.53 42.28 22.04
N ASP A 688 -26.70 41.72 22.37
CA ASP A 688 -27.53 42.21 23.47
C ASP A 688 -26.87 41.88 24.83
N PRO A 689 -26.49 42.87 25.65
CA PRO A 689 -25.82 42.62 26.93
C PRO A 689 -26.65 41.79 27.91
N ALA A 690 -27.99 41.93 27.92
CA ALA A 690 -28.86 41.22 28.84
C ALA A 690 -28.99 39.72 28.49
N LEU A 691 -28.99 39.41 27.19
CA LEU A 691 -28.99 38.02 26.72
C LEU A 691 -27.61 37.37 26.91
N ASN A 692 -26.53 38.11 26.64
CA ASN A 692 -25.16 37.58 26.70
C ASN A 692 -24.63 37.36 28.12
N ALA A 693 -25.04 38.15 29.11
CA ALA A 693 -24.55 38.02 30.49
C ALA A 693 -25.64 37.54 31.48
N GLY A 694 -26.88 37.34 31.02
CA GLY A 694 -28.04 37.01 31.86
C GLY A 694 -28.60 35.61 31.61
N ARG A 695 -29.49 35.47 30.62
CA ARG A 695 -30.25 34.21 30.42
C ARG A 695 -29.37 33.08 29.91
N PHE A 696 -28.52 33.33 28.92
CA PHE A 696 -27.74 32.31 28.20
C PHE A 696 -26.23 32.45 28.37
N GLY A 697 -25.74 33.38 29.18
CA GLY A 697 -24.32 33.49 29.51
C GLY A 697 -24.07 34.04 30.90
N THR A 698 -22.79 34.26 31.21
CA THR A 698 -22.30 34.77 32.49
C THR A 698 -21.44 36.02 32.26
N SER A 699 -20.97 36.64 33.35
CA SER A 699 -19.98 37.72 33.28
C SER A 699 -18.66 37.30 32.62
N ASP A 700 -18.28 36.02 32.80
CA ASP A 700 -16.98 35.49 32.35
C ASP A 700 -17.06 34.87 30.94
N LEU A 701 -18.20 34.27 30.59
CA LEU A 701 -18.44 33.62 29.30
C LEU A 701 -19.78 34.07 28.73
N SER A 702 -19.74 34.86 27.65
CA SER A 702 -20.93 35.33 26.95
C SER A 702 -21.74 34.18 26.32
N ALA A 703 -23.01 34.42 26.01
CA ALA A 703 -23.84 33.46 25.27
C ALA A 703 -23.19 33.02 23.94
N GLN A 704 -22.57 33.94 23.20
CA GLN A 704 -21.82 33.61 21.97
C GLN A 704 -20.61 32.70 22.25
N ALA A 705 -19.84 32.98 23.30
CA ALA A 705 -18.70 32.16 23.69
C ALA A 705 -19.13 30.76 24.15
N LEU A 706 -20.22 30.66 24.92
CA LEU A 706 -20.78 29.38 25.33
C LEU A 706 -21.36 28.59 24.16
N PHE A 707 -21.98 29.26 23.18
CA PHE A 707 -22.45 28.60 21.96
C PHE A 707 -21.27 28.10 21.11
N GLN A 708 -20.20 28.88 20.96
CA GLN A 708 -18.95 28.47 20.31
C GLN A 708 -18.39 27.19 20.96
N LEU A 709 -18.31 27.15 22.30
CA LEU A 709 -17.87 25.93 23.01
C LEU A 709 -18.83 24.75 22.76
N THR A 710 -20.14 25.02 22.75
CA THR A 710 -21.16 23.98 22.57
C THR A 710 -21.13 23.35 21.18
N ILE A 711 -21.05 24.15 20.11
CA ILE A 711 -21.00 23.64 18.72
C ILE A 711 -19.67 22.91 18.41
N MET A 712 -18.61 23.23 19.16
CA MET A 712 -17.34 22.50 19.16
C MET A 712 -17.37 21.22 20.00
N GLY A 713 -18.45 20.95 20.75
CA GLY A 713 -18.53 19.80 21.65
C GLY A 713 -17.64 19.91 22.89
N ARG A 714 -17.29 21.13 23.30
CA ARG A 714 -16.46 21.44 24.48
C ARG A 714 -17.29 21.87 25.67
N GLY A 715 -16.84 21.54 26.88
CA GLY A 715 -17.49 21.93 28.11
C GLY A 715 -17.09 23.35 28.52
N ALA A 716 -18.01 24.14 29.06
CA ALA A 716 -17.64 25.42 29.65
C ALA A 716 -16.68 25.23 30.84
N ILE A 717 -15.57 25.98 30.85
CA ILE A 717 -14.57 26.04 31.92
C ILE A 717 -14.12 27.51 32.06
N VAL A 718 -14.26 28.07 33.25
CA VAL A 718 -13.74 29.39 33.61
C VAL A 718 -12.42 29.20 34.34
N LYS A 719 -11.34 29.79 33.83
CA LYS A 719 -9.99 29.59 34.36
C LYS A 719 -9.13 30.84 34.20
N GLU A 720 -8.20 31.03 35.14
CA GLU A 720 -7.20 32.09 35.12
C GLU A 720 -5.79 31.48 35.02
N THR A 721 -4.98 31.96 34.10
CA THR A 721 -3.57 31.54 33.97
C THR A 721 -2.67 32.61 34.56
N ILE A 722 -2.01 32.27 35.67
CA ILE A 722 -1.09 33.15 36.38
C ILE A 722 0.33 32.82 35.94
N ARG A 723 1.07 33.85 35.51
CA ARG A 723 2.48 33.73 35.13
C ARG A 723 3.35 34.09 36.33
N ASN A 724 4.18 33.14 36.74
CA ASN A 724 5.16 33.31 37.80
C ASN A 724 6.33 34.19 37.32
N PRO A 725 7.07 34.83 38.26
CA PRO A 725 8.24 35.65 37.94
C PRO A 725 9.37 34.89 37.21
N ASP A 726 9.44 33.57 37.37
CA ASP A 726 10.43 32.69 36.71
C ASP A 726 10.04 32.33 35.25
N GLY A 727 8.89 32.83 34.78
CA GLY A 727 8.37 32.56 33.45
C GLY A 727 7.49 31.31 33.34
N SER A 728 7.36 30.50 34.41
CA SER A 728 6.42 29.39 34.47
C SER A 728 4.97 29.89 34.61
N THR A 729 3.99 29.10 34.18
CA THR A 729 2.55 29.44 34.29
C THR A 729 1.81 28.33 34.99
N TYR A 730 0.93 28.68 35.92
CA TYR A 730 -0.05 27.75 36.49
C TYR A 730 -1.47 28.26 36.22
N THR A 731 -2.43 27.34 36.10
CA THR A 731 -3.82 27.66 35.76
C THR A 731 -4.73 27.26 36.91
N ILE A 732 -5.51 28.20 37.40
CA ILE A 732 -6.55 27.97 38.41
C ILE A 732 -7.87 27.84 37.67
N VAL A 733 -8.61 26.77 37.95
CA VAL A 733 -9.99 26.61 37.48
C VAL A 733 -10.93 27.17 38.54
N HIS A 734 -11.80 28.09 38.13
CA HIS A 734 -12.81 28.68 39.00
C HIS A 734 -14.04 27.77 39.03
N GLU A 735 -14.11 26.87 40.00
CA GLU A 735 -15.13 25.80 40.03
C GLU A 735 -16.57 26.31 40.05
N LYS A 736 -16.84 27.37 40.83
CA LYS A 736 -18.18 27.95 40.98
C LYS A 736 -18.64 28.63 39.68
N GLU A 737 -17.77 29.44 39.10
CA GLU A 737 -18.00 30.16 37.85
C GLU A 737 -18.11 29.16 36.67
N THR A 738 -17.32 28.09 36.70
CA THR A 738 -17.41 26.97 35.76
C THR A 738 -18.76 26.25 35.87
N ALA A 739 -19.24 25.96 37.08
CA ALA A 739 -20.55 25.35 37.29
C ALA A 739 -21.69 26.25 36.76
N ALA A 740 -21.65 27.55 37.05
CA ALA A 740 -22.62 28.52 36.53
C ALA A 740 -22.58 28.59 34.99
N ALA A 741 -21.39 28.62 34.38
CA ALA A 741 -21.24 28.61 32.93
C ALA A 741 -21.77 27.32 32.29
N ARG A 742 -21.59 26.15 32.92
CA ARG A 742 -22.16 24.87 32.47
C ARG A 742 -23.68 24.84 32.56
N GLU A 743 -24.27 25.43 33.59
CA GLU A 743 -25.73 25.58 33.71
C GLU A 743 -26.28 26.39 32.53
N LYS A 744 -25.63 27.52 32.20
CA LYS A 744 -25.99 28.34 31.02
C LYS A 744 -25.79 27.58 29.71
N GLN A 745 -24.72 26.80 29.60
CA GLN A 745 -24.46 25.94 28.45
C GLN A 745 -25.58 24.89 28.25
N ASN A 746 -26.06 24.28 29.34
CA ASN A 746 -27.19 23.35 29.28
C ASN A 746 -28.48 24.07 28.92
N ALA A 747 -28.72 25.28 29.44
CA ALA A 747 -29.87 26.09 29.05
C ALA A 747 -29.88 26.42 27.54
N ILE A 748 -28.71 26.66 26.93
CA ILE A 748 -28.57 26.81 25.47
C ILE A 748 -28.96 25.51 24.74
N LYS A 749 -28.56 24.33 25.24
CA LYS A 749 -28.93 23.05 24.63
C LYS A 749 -30.43 22.76 24.75
N ASP A 750 -31.04 23.08 25.89
CA ASP A 750 -32.46 22.85 26.14
C ASP A 750 -33.34 23.82 25.34
N GLU A 751 -32.91 25.08 25.21
CA GLU A 751 -33.57 26.06 24.34
C GLU A 751 -33.48 25.62 22.87
N TRP A 752 -32.34 25.07 22.42
CA TRP A 752 -32.18 24.58 21.04
C TRP A 752 -33.21 23.52 20.70
N LYS A 753 -33.39 22.52 21.58
CA LYS A 753 -34.38 21.44 21.39
C LYS A 753 -35.80 21.97 21.21
N LYS A 754 -36.16 23.07 21.89
CA LYS A 754 -37.49 23.70 21.81
C LYS A 754 -37.60 24.62 20.59
N TRP A 755 -36.63 25.51 20.44
CA TRP A 755 -36.59 26.52 19.39
C TRP A 755 -36.57 25.88 18.03
N LEU A 756 -35.75 24.85 17.80
CA LEU A 756 -35.57 24.25 16.47
C LEU A 756 -36.90 23.90 15.79
N TRP A 757 -37.85 23.38 16.58
CA TRP A 757 -39.16 22.92 16.14
C TRP A 757 -40.32 23.90 16.37
N SER A 758 -40.07 25.07 16.96
CA SER A 758 -41.14 26.03 17.29
C SER A 758 -41.66 26.82 16.09
N ASP A 759 -40.84 26.93 15.04
CA ASP A 759 -41.17 27.62 13.80
C ASP A 759 -41.56 26.58 12.73
N PRO A 760 -42.79 26.63 12.19
CA PRO A 760 -43.26 25.63 11.23
C PRO A 760 -42.41 25.54 9.95
N GLU A 761 -42.00 26.67 9.37
CA GLU A 761 -41.23 26.69 8.12
C GLU A 761 -39.84 26.05 8.31
N ARG A 762 -39.15 26.39 9.41
CA ARG A 762 -37.89 25.76 9.78
C ARG A 762 -38.06 24.28 10.07
N ALA A 763 -39.11 23.91 10.81
CA ALA A 763 -39.37 22.52 11.17
C ALA A 763 -39.58 21.66 9.92
N ASP A 764 -40.44 22.09 9.00
CA ASP A 764 -40.73 21.39 7.75
C ASP A 764 -39.47 21.26 6.90
N ARG A 765 -38.69 22.34 6.73
CA ARG A 765 -37.42 22.31 5.99
C ARG A 765 -36.42 21.32 6.59
N LEU A 766 -36.31 21.23 7.92
CA LEU A 766 -35.39 20.31 8.58
C LEU A 766 -35.86 18.86 8.48
N VAL A 767 -37.17 18.62 8.57
CA VAL A 767 -37.80 17.32 8.34
C VAL A 767 -37.51 16.85 6.92
N ASP A 768 -37.68 17.70 5.91
CA ASP A 768 -37.41 17.40 4.51
C ASP A 768 -35.94 17.03 4.31
N ILE A 769 -35.01 17.83 4.85
CA ILE A 769 -33.57 17.55 4.75
C ILE A 769 -33.23 16.23 5.44
N TYR A 770 -33.77 15.97 6.63
CA TYR A 770 -33.52 14.73 7.36
C TYR A 770 -34.03 13.53 6.59
N ASN A 771 -35.27 13.59 6.08
CA ASN A 771 -35.86 12.49 5.36
C ASN A 771 -35.18 12.24 4.02
N GLU A 772 -34.71 13.29 3.37
CA GLU A 772 -34.01 13.17 2.10
C GLU A 772 -32.59 12.64 2.25
N LYS A 773 -31.84 13.08 3.28
CA LYS A 773 -30.43 12.71 3.43
C LYS A 773 -30.20 11.48 4.31
N LEU A 774 -31.04 11.26 5.33
CA LEU A 774 -30.78 10.28 6.40
C LEU A 774 -31.82 9.14 6.41
N ASN A 775 -33.11 9.44 6.23
CA ASN A 775 -34.18 8.42 6.22
C ASN A 775 -34.38 7.78 4.83
N ARG A 776 -33.34 7.12 4.32
CA ARG A 776 -33.33 6.58 2.95
C ARG A 776 -32.82 5.14 2.82
N ILE A 777 -32.42 4.53 3.94
CA ILE A 777 -31.84 3.19 3.95
C ILE A 777 -32.87 2.14 4.38
N VAL A 778 -33.03 1.10 3.56
CA VAL A 778 -33.83 -0.09 3.89
C VAL A 778 -32.91 -1.28 4.17
N ASN A 779 -33.09 -1.95 5.32
CA ASN A 779 -32.27 -3.10 5.68
C ASN A 779 -32.56 -4.31 4.78
N ARG A 780 -31.51 -4.91 4.21
CA ARG A 780 -31.61 -6.15 3.45
C ARG A 780 -31.90 -7.34 4.37
N LYS A 781 -32.82 -8.21 3.96
CA LYS A 781 -33.07 -9.51 4.60
C LYS A 781 -32.35 -10.59 3.80
N PHE A 782 -31.61 -11.46 4.49
CA PHE A 782 -30.82 -12.52 3.88
C PHE A 782 -31.42 -13.88 4.22
N ASP A 783 -31.71 -14.68 3.18
CA ASP A 783 -32.16 -16.07 3.29
C ASP A 783 -31.18 -16.98 2.53
N GLY A 784 -30.43 -17.79 3.28
CA GLY A 784 -29.43 -18.72 2.76
C GLY A 784 -29.92 -20.17 2.64
N THR A 785 -31.21 -20.44 2.80
CA THR A 785 -31.75 -21.82 2.78
C THR A 785 -31.47 -22.57 1.47
N HIS A 786 -31.32 -21.83 0.37
CA HIS A 786 -31.01 -22.33 -0.97
C HIS A 786 -29.53 -22.72 -1.18
N LEU A 787 -28.63 -22.34 -0.27
CA LEU A 787 -27.22 -22.63 -0.41
C LEU A 787 -26.96 -24.13 -0.29
N THR A 788 -26.19 -24.63 -1.24
CA THR A 788 -25.54 -25.93 -1.15
C THR A 788 -24.09 -25.71 -0.75
N PHE A 789 -23.50 -26.64 0.02
CA PHE A 789 -22.12 -26.53 0.50
C PHE A 789 -21.27 -27.69 -0.04
N PRO A 790 -20.84 -27.65 -1.32
CA PRO A 790 -20.02 -28.70 -1.92
C PRO A 790 -18.72 -28.93 -1.16
N GLY A 791 -18.36 -30.20 -0.94
CA GLY A 791 -17.13 -30.56 -0.20
C GLY A 791 -17.25 -30.43 1.31
N MET A 792 -18.36 -29.91 1.84
CA MET A 792 -18.67 -29.96 3.27
C MET A 792 -18.96 -31.40 3.69
N ASN A 793 -18.55 -31.76 4.90
CA ASN A 793 -18.79 -33.06 5.50
C ASN A 793 -20.30 -33.33 5.60
N PRO A 794 -20.82 -34.39 4.93
CA PRO A 794 -22.26 -34.66 4.89
C PRO A 794 -22.84 -35.06 6.25
N GLY A 795 -21.99 -35.44 7.22
CA GLY A 795 -22.42 -35.71 8.60
C GLY A 795 -22.69 -34.44 9.44
N ILE A 796 -22.43 -33.24 8.91
CA ILE A 796 -22.62 -31.96 9.60
C ILE A 796 -23.66 -31.13 8.84
N THR A 797 -24.67 -30.63 9.55
CA THR A 797 -25.70 -29.74 8.97
C THR A 797 -25.64 -28.37 9.66
N LEU A 798 -25.54 -27.30 8.87
CA LEU A 798 -25.57 -25.93 9.38
C LEU A 798 -27.00 -25.51 9.77
N LEU A 799 -27.10 -24.75 10.85
CA LEU A 799 -28.35 -24.13 11.32
C LEU A 799 -28.80 -23.01 10.37
N GLU A 800 -30.09 -22.68 10.40
CA GLU A 800 -30.70 -21.67 9.52
C GLU A 800 -30.00 -20.31 9.62
N HIS A 801 -29.70 -19.84 10.84
CA HIS A 801 -29.01 -18.56 11.02
C HIS A 801 -27.60 -18.55 10.43
N GLN A 802 -26.89 -19.68 10.48
CA GLN A 802 -25.55 -19.82 9.89
C GLN A 802 -25.62 -19.77 8.37
N LYS A 803 -26.64 -20.41 7.75
CA LYS A 803 -26.87 -20.31 6.31
C LYS A 803 -27.19 -18.87 5.89
N ASN A 804 -28.04 -18.19 6.64
CA ASN A 804 -28.40 -16.79 6.40
C ASN A 804 -27.18 -15.86 6.54
N GLY A 805 -26.31 -16.12 7.53
CA GLY A 805 -25.07 -15.37 7.69
C GLY A 805 -24.08 -15.63 6.56
N VAL A 806 -23.88 -16.89 6.13
CA VAL A 806 -23.08 -17.21 4.94
C VAL A 806 -23.62 -16.46 3.72
N TRP A 807 -24.93 -16.48 3.49
CA TRP A 807 -25.53 -15.74 2.37
C TRP A 807 -25.28 -14.23 2.48
N ARG A 808 -25.45 -13.65 3.68
CA ARG A 808 -25.10 -12.25 3.93
C ARG A 808 -23.64 -11.96 3.60
N GLY A 809 -22.72 -12.82 4.00
CA GLY A 809 -21.29 -12.71 3.69
C GLY A 809 -21.00 -12.74 2.19
N LEU A 810 -21.63 -13.65 1.45
CA LEU A 810 -21.47 -13.80 0.00
C LEU A 810 -22.03 -12.62 -0.80
N GLN A 811 -22.98 -11.89 -0.22
CA GLN A 811 -23.66 -10.78 -0.89
C GLN A 811 -23.11 -9.41 -0.49
N SER A 812 -22.71 -9.24 0.76
CA SER A 812 -22.18 -7.97 1.28
C SER A 812 -20.67 -7.86 1.20
N TYR A 813 -19.94 -8.99 1.22
CA TYR A 813 -18.47 -9.10 1.30
C TYR A 813 -17.82 -8.50 2.56
N GLN A 814 -18.50 -7.56 3.23
CA GLN A 814 -18.10 -6.93 4.48
C GLN A 814 -19.17 -7.20 5.54
N VAL A 815 -18.81 -7.95 6.58
CA VAL A 815 -19.79 -8.36 7.60
C VAL A 815 -19.16 -8.42 8.99
N LEU A 816 -19.89 -7.91 9.98
CA LEU A 816 -19.68 -8.16 11.40
C LEU A 816 -20.75 -9.14 11.90
N TYR A 817 -20.35 -10.36 12.24
CA TYR A 817 -21.19 -11.32 12.96
C TYR A 817 -21.16 -11.00 14.46
N ASP A 818 -22.10 -10.16 14.87
CA ASP A 818 -22.41 -9.90 16.27
C ASP A 818 -23.33 -11.00 16.81
N GLN A 819 -22.71 -12.11 17.22
CA GLN A 819 -23.43 -13.31 17.68
C GLN A 819 -22.86 -13.80 19.01
N VAL A 820 -23.74 -14.33 19.87
CA VAL A 820 -23.37 -14.89 21.19
C VAL A 820 -22.34 -16.03 21.09
N VAL A 821 -21.63 -16.28 22.18
CA VAL A 821 -20.68 -17.42 22.26
C VAL A 821 -21.45 -18.73 22.07
N GLY A 822 -20.89 -19.65 21.28
CA GLY A 822 -21.52 -20.93 20.96
C GLY A 822 -22.51 -20.91 19.79
N ALA A 823 -22.80 -19.76 19.17
CA ALA A 823 -23.68 -19.66 18.00
C ALA A 823 -23.16 -20.35 16.72
N GLY A 824 -21.94 -20.90 16.74
CA GLY A 824 -21.35 -21.61 15.60
C GLY A 824 -20.63 -20.72 14.58
N LYS A 825 -20.15 -19.54 15.01
CA LYS A 825 -19.38 -18.57 14.18
C LYS A 825 -18.22 -19.19 13.40
N THR A 826 -17.51 -20.17 13.99
CA THR A 826 -16.39 -20.87 13.35
C THR A 826 -16.81 -21.59 12.07
N PHE A 827 -17.90 -22.36 12.13
CA PHE A 827 -18.42 -23.08 10.96
C PHE A 827 -19.00 -22.13 9.92
N GLU A 828 -19.64 -21.05 10.36
CA GLU A 828 -20.18 -20.00 9.50
C GLU A 828 -19.06 -19.30 8.70
N MET A 829 -17.99 -18.86 9.35
CA MET A 829 -16.84 -18.23 8.68
C MET A 829 -16.07 -19.19 7.77
N ALA A 830 -15.85 -20.45 8.21
CA ALA A 830 -15.17 -21.46 7.40
C ALA A 830 -15.97 -21.79 6.12
N THR A 831 -17.29 -21.95 6.27
CA THR A 831 -18.20 -22.17 5.13
C THR A 831 -18.17 -20.98 4.17
N LEU A 832 -18.28 -19.76 4.70
CA LEU A 832 -18.24 -18.57 3.86
C LEU A 832 -16.93 -18.47 3.04
N ALA A 833 -15.78 -18.76 3.65
CA ALA A 833 -14.51 -18.73 2.93
C ALA A 833 -14.44 -19.76 1.79
N MET A 834 -14.96 -20.98 2.01
CA MET A 834 -15.03 -22.01 0.97
C MET A 834 -15.96 -21.61 -0.17
N GLU A 835 -17.12 -21.04 0.15
CA GLU A 835 -18.07 -20.58 -0.85
C GLU A 835 -17.54 -19.36 -1.63
N MET A 836 -16.85 -18.43 -0.95
CA MET A 836 -16.14 -17.33 -1.61
C MET A 836 -15.07 -17.85 -2.58
N ARG A 837 -14.32 -18.90 -2.20
CA ARG A 837 -13.35 -19.55 -3.11
C ARG A 837 -14.01 -20.19 -4.30
N ARG A 838 -15.08 -20.96 -4.07
CA ARG A 838 -15.81 -21.66 -5.12
C ARG A 838 -16.40 -20.69 -6.15
N LEU A 839 -16.89 -19.55 -5.68
CA LEU A 839 -17.48 -18.49 -6.52
C LEU A 839 -16.44 -17.53 -7.12
N GLY A 840 -15.16 -17.68 -6.78
CA GLY A 840 -14.09 -16.81 -7.26
C GLY A 840 -14.07 -15.41 -6.64
N ILE A 841 -14.79 -15.19 -5.54
CA ILE A 841 -14.82 -13.94 -4.77
C ILE A 841 -13.50 -13.73 -4.02
N ALA A 842 -12.93 -14.79 -3.46
CA ALA A 842 -11.63 -14.79 -2.80
C ALA A 842 -10.81 -15.99 -3.28
N ARG A 843 -9.49 -15.86 -3.36
CA ARG A 843 -8.58 -16.91 -3.79
C ARG A 843 -7.71 -17.40 -2.65
N LYS A 844 -7.34 -16.54 -1.70
CA LYS A 844 -6.49 -16.93 -0.57
C LYS A 844 -6.91 -16.15 0.67
N PRO A 845 -8.01 -16.57 1.33
CA PRO A 845 -8.50 -15.88 2.51
C PRO A 845 -7.57 -16.09 3.72
N LEU A 846 -7.28 -15.00 4.43
CA LEU A 846 -6.50 -14.99 5.67
C LEU A 846 -7.43 -14.95 6.89
N PHE A 847 -7.35 -15.95 7.74
CA PHE A 847 -7.98 -15.99 9.06
C PHE A 847 -7.02 -15.48 10.12
N VAL A 848 -7.47 -14.49 10.89
CA VAL A 848 -6.75 -13.95 12.04
C VAL A 848 -7.55 -14.28 13.30
N VAL A 849 -7.03 -15.20 14.11
CA VAL A 849 -7.75 -15.80 15.24
C VAL A 849 -6.97 -15.64 16.55
N PRO A 850 -7.58 -15.82 17.73
CA PRO A 850 -6.84 -15.81 19.00
C PRO A 850 -5.67 -16.78 18.96
N ASN A 851 -4.50 -16.35 19.47
CA ASN A 851 -3.22 -17.06 19.28
C ASN A 851 -3.23 -18.54 19.70
N HIS A 852 -3.98 -18.89 20.75
CA HIS A 852 -4.08 -20.25 21.28
C HIS A 852 -5.05 -21.15 20.49
N LEU A 853 -5.80 -20.59 19.53
CA LEU A 853 -6.83 -21.30 18.77
C LEU A 853 -6.41 -21.61 17.32
N THR A 854 -5.21 -21.24 16.86
CA THR A 854 -4.82 -21.40 15.44
C THR A 854 -4.91 -22.85 14.95
N LEU A 855 -4.39 -23.79 15.74
CA LEU A 855 -4.45 -25.23 15.43
C LEU A 855 -5.87 -25.78 15.59
N GLN A 856 -6.64 -25.28 16.56
CA GLN A 856 -8.04 -25.69 16.75
C GLN A 856 -8.91 -25.26 15.57
N TRP A 857 -8.76 -24.02 15.11
CA TRP A 857 -9.44 -23.50 13.92
C TRP A 857 -9.15 -24.37 12.69
N ARG A 858 -7.89 -24.77 12.48
CA ARG A 858 -7.54 -25.69 11.40
C ARG A 858 -8.26 -27.04 11.52
N SER A 859 -8.27 -27.64 12.72
CA SER A 859 -8.95 -28.91 12.96
C SER A 859 -10.46 -28.82 12.70
N GLU A 860 -11.12 -27.77 13.18
CA GLU A 860 -12.56 -27.55 12.92
C GLU A 860 -12.85 -27.26 11.45
N PHE A 861 -11.99 -26.50 10.77
CA PHE A 861 -12.11 -26.25 9.33
C PHE A 861 -11.99 -27.57 8.54
N THR A 862 -10.97 -28.38 8.80
CA THR A 862 -10.78 -29.68 8.12
C THR A 862 -11.88 -30.69 8.50
N ARG A 863 -12.42 -30.63 9.72
CA ARG A 863 -13.58 -31.44 10.12
C ARG A 863 -14.82 -31.09 9.29
N LEU A 864 -15.03 -29.80 9.04
CA LEU A 864 -16.14 -29.30 8.24
C LEU A 864 -15.92 -29.51 6.74
N TYR A 865 -14.70 -29.32 6.24
CA TYR A 865 -14.29 -29.51 4.84
C TYR A 865 -13.04 -30.42 4.76
N PRO A 866 -13.20 -31.76 4.71
CA PRO A 866 -12.09 -32.71 4.74
C PRO A 866 -11.10 -32.60 3.57
N GLY A 867 -11.55 -32.08 2.43
CA GLY A 867 -10.72 -31.87 1.24
C GLY A 867 -9.97 -30.54 1.20
N SER A 868 -10.13 -29.67 2.22
CA SER A 868 -9.57 -28.32 2.23
C SER A 868 -8.06 -28.31 2.47
N ASN A 869 -7.35 -27.43 1.75
CA ASN A 869 -5.92 -27.19 1.91
C ASN A 869 -5.68 -25.97 2.82
N ILE A 870 -5.57 -26.21 4.13
CA ILE A 870 -5.46 -25.16 5.16
C ILE A 870 -4.04 -25.07 5.71
N LEU A 871 -3.44 -23.87 5.63
CA LEU A 871 -2.17 -23.57 6.29
C LEU A 871 -2.43 -22.85 7.61
N ALA A 872 -2.08 -23.45 8.75
CA ALA A 872 -2.12 -22.77 10.05
C ALA A 872 -0.73 -22.59 10.63
N ALA A 873 -0.42 -21.35 10.99
CA ALA A 873 0.85 -20.96 11.56
C ALA A 873 0.80 -20.91 13.10
N THR A 874 1.87 -21.34 13.75
CA THR A 874 2.07 -21.22 15.20
C THR A 874 2.99 -20.05 15.53
N PRO A 875 3.07 -19.59 16.80
CA PRO A 875 3.97 -18.50 17.18
C PRO A 875 5.44 -18.76 16.82
N GLU A 876 5.89 -20.02 16.84
CA GLU A 876 7.26 -20.45 16.49
C GLU A 876 7.59 -20.23 15.01
N ASP A 877 6.60 -20.35 14.12
CA ASP A 877 6.76 -20.10 12.68
C ASP A 877 7.10 -18.62 12.40
N PHE A 878 6.78 -17.72 13.33
CA PHE A 878 7.08 -16.30 13.24
C PHE A 878 8.39 -15.90 13.97
N GLY A 879 9.22 -16.88 14.34
CA GLY A 879 10.60 -16.68 14.77
C GLY A 879 11.50 -16.19 13.62
N LYS A 880 12.67 -15.62 13.94
CA LYS A 880 13.54 -14.93 12.97
C LYS A 880 13.93 -15.84 11.77
N ASP A 881 14.26 -17.10 12.04
CA ASP A 881 14.74 -18.04 11.01
C ASP A 881 13.60 -18.77 10.28
N ASN A 882 12.41 -18.87 10.87
CA ASN A 882 11.27 -19.61 10.31
C ASN A 882 10.29 -18.73 9.54
N ARG A 883 10.29 -17.42 9.77
CA ARG A 883 9.31 -16.49 9.21
C ARG A 883 9.36 -16.43 7.69
N GLU A 884 10.55 -16.27 7.11
CA GLU A 884 10.73 -16.23 5.66
C GLU A 884 10.17 -17.50 5.02
N ARG A 885 10.40 -18.64 5.66
CA ARG A 885 9.91 -19.92 5.19
C ARG A 885 8.40 -20.07 5.28
N LEU A 886 7.76 -19.57 6.35
CA LEU A 886 6.31 -19.50 6.45
C LEU A 886 5.73 -18.64 5.32
N PHE A 887 6.34 -17.49 5.06
CA PHE A 887 5.87 -16.55 4.04
C PHE A 887 6.02 -17.14 2.63
N SER A 888 7.15 -17.77 2.31
CA SER A 888 7.32 -18.50 1.05
C SER A 888 6.30 -19.62 0.88
N LYS A 889 5.92 -20.32 1.97
CA LYS A 889 4.82 -21.32 1.93
C LYS A 889 3.48 -20.67 1.61
N ILE A 890 3.17 -19.52 2.22
CA ILE A 890 1.92 -18.79 1.94
C ILE A 890 1.89 -18.36 0.48
N ILE A 891 2.96 -17.75 -0.04
CA ILE A 891 3.05 -17.23 -1.41
C ILE A 891 2.85 -18.35 -2.43
N THR A 892 3.68 -19.40 -2.33
CA THR A 892 3.80 -20.43 -3.37
C THR A 892 2.70 -21.51 -3.27
N GLY A 893 1.93 -21.53 -2.19
CA GLY A 893 0.83 -22.46 -2.00
C GLY A 893 -0.53 -21.89 -2.43
N ASP A 894 -1.29 -22.71 -3.13
CA ASP A 894 -2.74 -22.53 -3.31
C ASP A 894 -3.45 -23.07 -2.06
N TRP A 895 -3.79 -22.17 -1.14
CA TRP A 895 -4.40 -22.47 0.14
C TRP A 895 -5.86 -22.04 0.15
N ASP A 896 -6.73 -22.95 0.59
CA ASP A 896 -8.15 -22.64 0.78
C ASP A 896 -8.37 -21.67 1.94
N ALA A 897 -7.47 -21.69 2.93
CA ALA A 897 -7.33 -20.65 3.94
C ALA A 897 -5.92 -20.65 4.55
N VAL A 898 -5.46 -19.46 4.94
CA VAL A 898 -4.26 -19.26 5.77
C VAL A 898 -4.72 -18.80 7.14
N ILE A 899 -4.29 -19.46 8.23
CA ILE A 899 -4.71 -19.16 9.60
C ILE A 899 -3.50 -18.69 10.40
N ILE A 900 -3.59 -17.50 10.98
CA ILE A 900 -2.56 -16.91 11.83
C ILE A 900 -3.14 -16.42 13.16
N GLY A 901 -2.28 -16.32 14.17
CA GLY A 901 -2.65 -15.71 15.45
C GLY A 901 -2.72 -14.18 15.37
N HIS A 902 -3.58 -13.55 16.17
CA HIS A 902 -3.70 -12.08 16.30
C HIS A 902 -2.35 -11.36 16.45
N SER A 903 -1.44 -11.88 17.29
CA SER A 903 -0.14 -11.21 17.49
C SER A 903 0.79 -11.33 16.29
N SER A 904 0.55 -12.32 15.43
CA SER A 904 1.34 -12.57 14.24
C SER A 904 0.96 -11.67 13.08
N LEU A 905 -0.25 -11.09 13.05
CA LEU A 905 -0.64 -10.13 12.02
C LEU A 905 0.31 -8.93 11.96
N LYS A 906 0.69 -8.38 13.12
CA LYS A 906 1.65 -7.27 13.24
C LYS A 906 3.05 -7.63 12.74
N LYS A 907 3.36 -8.93 12.68
CA LYS A 907 4.66 -9.43 12.20
C LYS A 907 4.72 -9.49 10.67
N ILE A 908 3.60 -9.33 9.99
CA ILE A 908 3.49 -9.21 8.54
C ILE A 908 3.36 -7.71 8.22
N GLY A 909 4.43 -7.07 7.76
CA GLY A 909 4.39 -5.65 7.39
C GLY A 909 3.66 -5.45 6.07
N LEU A 910 3.06 -4.28 5.84
CA LEU A 910 2.69 -3.86 4.49
C LEU A 910 3.91 -3.29 3.75
N PRO A 911 3.84 -3.13 2.42
CA PRO A 911 4.79 -2.30 1.69
C PRO A 911 4.86 -0.93 2.34
N GLU A 912 6.07 -0.45 2.53
CA GLU A 912 6.24 0.80 3.25
C GLU A 912 5.65 1.99 2.51
N GLU A 913 5.73 1.99 1.17
CA GLU A 913 5.07 3.00 0.33
C GLU A 913 3.54 2.99 0.51
N THR A 914 2.92 1.85 0.82
CA THR A 914 1.49 1.79 1.15
C THR A 914 1.21 2.43 2.51
N GLU A 915 1.98 2.08 3.54
CA GLU A 915 1.81 2.70 4.88
C GLU A 915 2.07 4.22 4.83
N LYS A 916 3.06 4.63 4.03
CA LYS A 916 3.45 6.02 3.80
C LYS A 916 2.39 6.79 3.03
N ALA A 917 1.86 6.24 1.93
CA ALA A 917 0.78 6.86 1.17
C ALA A 917 -0.43 7.12 2.07
N PHE A 918 -0.78 6.17 2.93
CA PHE A 918 -1.86 6.31 3.90
C PHE A 918 -1.60 7.40 4.97
N LEU A 919 -0.38 7.49 5.51
CA LEU A 919 -0.02 8.54 6.45
C LEU A 919 0.03 9.92 5.77
N GLN A 920 0.53 9.97 4.54
CA GLN A 920 0.62 11.18 3.74
C GLN A 920 -0.77 11.70 3.37
N GLU A 921 -1.71 10.84 2.96
CA GLU A 921 -3.12 11.19 2.72
C GLU A 921 -3.71 11.95 3.91
N GLN A 922 -3.50 11.45 5.13
CA GLN A 922 -3.99 12.13 6.34
C GLN A 922 -3.25 13.43 6.66
N ILE A 923 -1.94 13.49 6.39
CA ILE A 923 -1.15 14.72 6.57
C ILE A 923 -1.65 15.80 5.60
N ASP A 924 -1.90 15.43 4.35
CA ASP A 924 -2.37 16.32 3.29
C ASP A 924 -3.79 16.82 3.59
N GLU A 925 -4.70 15.92 3.99
CA GLU A 925 -6.08 16.30 4.36
C GLU A 925 -6.11 17.32 5.51
N ILE A 926 -5.27 17.12 6.54
CA ILE A 926 -5.16 18.06 7.66
C ILE A 926 -4.44 19.34 7.23
N GLY A 927 -3.42 19.23 6.36
CA GLY A 927 -2.70 20.37 5.78
C GLY A 927 -3.63 21.30 4.99
N ASP A 928 -4.44 20.73 4.12
CA ASP A 928 -5.44 21.45 3.32
C ASP A 928 -6.49 22.10 4.22
N ALA A 929 -6.91 21.42 5.29
CA ALA A 929 -7.81 21.99 6.29
C ALA A 929 -7.20 23.19 7.03
N ILE A 930 -5.93 23.10 7.43
CA ILE A 930 -5.19 24.21 8.08
C ILE A 930 -5.11 25.40 7.13
N GLU A 931 -4.75 25.19 5.87
CA GLU A 931 -4.63 26.24 4.86
C GLU A 931 -5.98 26.91 4.57
N ALA A 932 -7.05 26.13 4.45
CA ALA A 932 -8.41 26.67 4.30
C ALA A 932 -8.79 27.55 5.51
N MET A 933 -8.52 27.11 6.74
CA MET A 933 -8.79 27.89 7.94
C MET A 933 -7.95 29.16 8.06
N LYS A 934 -6.67 29.11 7.68
CA LYS A 934 -5.80 30.30 7.67
C LYS A 934 -6.32 31.37 6.71
N ARG A 935 -6.87 30.97 5.56
CA ARG A 935 -7.47 31.87 4.56
C ARG A 935 -8.76 32.53 5.08
N GLU A 936 -9.58 31.80 5.81
CA GLU A 936 -10.86 32.29 6.36
C GLU A 936 -10.73 33.04 7.69
N ARG A 937 -9.50 33.30 8.17
CA ARG A 937 -9.23 33.87 9.51
C ARG A 937 -9.86 33.05 10.64
N GLY A 938 -9.84 31.73 10.50
CA GLY A 938 -10.33 30.79 11.50
C GLY A 938 -9.61 30.91 12.85
N ASP A 939 -10.24 30.37 13.89
CA ASP A 939 -9.74 30.45 15.26
C ASP A 939 -8.31 29.88 15.39
N ARG A 940 -7.39 30.72 15.89
CA ARG A 940 -5.98 30.38 16.12
C ARG A 940 -5.81 29.14 17.01
N HIS A 941 -6.74 28.88 17.93
CA HIS A 941 -6.69 27.70 18.78
C HIS A 941 -6.91 26.42 17.98
N ILE A 942 -7.86 26.41 17.03
CA ILE A 942 -8.17 25.23 16.22
C ILE A 942 -7.04 24.98 15.22
N ILE A 943 -6.48 26.04 14.62
CA ILE A 943 -5.30 25.94 13.75
C ILE A 943 -4.14 25.28 14.52
N ARG A 944 -3.87 25.72 15.75
CA ARG A 944 -2.82 25.14 16.61
C ARG A 944 -3.08 23.67 16.94
N ASP A 945 -4.32 23.30 17.27
CA ASP A 945 -4.70 21.92 17.58
C ASP A 945 -4.47 21.00 16.35
N MET A 946 -4.85 21.46 15.15
CA MET A 946 -4.61 20.75 13.89
C MET A 946 -3.13 20.66 13.51
N GLU A 947 -2.36 21.74 13.69
CA GLU A 947 -0.91 21.72 13.50
C GLU A 947 -0.25 20.70 14.44
N GLY A 948 -0.75 20.57 15.68
CA GLY A 948 -0.32 19.52 16.61
C GLY A 948 -0.69 18.10 16.17
N ILE A 949 -1.84 17.89 15.52
CA ILE A 949 -2.19 16.59 14.92
C ILE A 949 -1.26 16.29 13.74
N ARG A 950 -1.08 17.26 12.83
CA ARG A 950 -0.19 17.14 11.67
C ARG A 950 1.24 16.79 12.10
N ALA A 951 1.81 17.51 13.05
CA ALA A 951 3.15 17.26 13.57
C ALA A 951 3.29 15.85 14.18
N ARG A 952 2.25 15.32 14.83
CA ARG A 952 2.26 13.93 15.34
C ARG A 952 2.24 12.91 14.22
N LEU A 953 1.46 13.13 13.16
CA LEU A 953 1.45 12.26 11.99
C LEU A 953 2.79 12.31 11.24
N GLU A 954 3.36 13.50 11.06
CA GLU A 954 4.70 13.69 10.48
C GLU A 954 5.78 13.01 11.33
N ALA A 955 5.74 13.14 12.65
CA ALA A 955 6.66 12.45 13.55
C ALA A 955 6.50 10.93 13.48
N LYS A 956 5.27 10.41 13.36
CA LYS A 956 4.99 8.98 13.19
C LYS A 956 5.51 8.47 11.85
N MET A 957 5.32 9.24 10.78
CA MET A 957 5.88 8.97 9.45
C MET A 957 7.42 8.95 9.52
N LYS A 958 8.05 9.95 10.14
CA LYS A 958 9.50 10.01 10.34
C LYS A 958 10.03 8.84 11.18
N ALA A 959 9.35 8.46 12.26
CA ALA A 959 9.73 7.33 13.09
C ALA A 959 9.61 5.99 12.34
N LYS A 960 8.62 5.87 11.45
CA LYS A 960 8.48 4.71 10.55
C LYS A 960 9.63 4.65 9.55
N LEU A 961 9.93 5.77 8.88
CA LEU A 961 11.07 5.93 7.97
C LEU A 961 12.44 5.70 8.65
N ALA A 962 12.55 5.96 9.97
CA ALA A 962 13.77 5.65 10.73
C ALA A 962 13.89 4.16 11.12
N SER A 963 12.78 3.41 11.11
CA SER A 963 12.74 1.99 11.51
C SER A 963 12.96 1.01 10.35
N VAL A 964 13.15 1.52 9.14
CA VAL A 964 13.13 0.78 7.86
C VAL A 964 14.29 -0.19 7.71
N GLY A 965 15.49 0.22 8.13
CA GLY A 965 16.70 -0.59 8.04
C GLY A 965 16.66 -1.90 8.83
N THR A 966 15.63 -2.13 9.65
CA THR A 966 15.48 -3.39 10.43
C THR A 966 14.43 -4.36 9.88
N ARG A 967 13.66 -4.00 8.84
CA ARG A 967 12.50 -4.79 8.37
C ARG A 967 12.47 -5.15 6.88
N SER A 968 13.40 -4.65 6.08
CA SER A 968 13.37 -4.75 4.61
C SER A 968 13.60 -6.15 4.01
N LYS A 969 14.08 -7.12 4.80
CA LYS A 969 14.24 -8.53 4.38
C LYS A 969 12.99 -9.40 4.59
N VAL A 970 11.87 -8.81 4.97
CA VAL A 970 10.68 -9.56 5.40
C VAL A 970 9.59 -9.43 4.36
N VAL A 971 9.15 -10.56 3.77
CA VAL A 971 8.00 -10.62 2.85
C VAL A 971 6.84 -9.78 3.39
N THR A 972 6.29 -8.94 2.53
CA THR A 972 5.22 -8.01 2.87
C THR A 972 3.84 -8.61 2.64
N PHE A 973 2.81 -8.00 3.23
CA PHE A 973 1.45 -8.52 3.29
C PHE A 973 0.81 -8.67 1.91
N ASP A 974 1.12 -7.75 0.99
CA ASP A 974 0.71 -7.77 -0.42
C ASP A 974 1.33 -8.93 -1.20
N GLU A 975 2.59 -9.27 -0.93
CA GLU A 975 3.30 -10.36 -1.59
C GLU A 975 2.69 -11.73 -1.25
N LEU A 976 2.05 -11.87 -0.08
CA LEU A 976 1.40 -13.13 0.35
C LEU A 976 0.27 -13.58 -0.58
N GLY A 977 -0.26 -12.67 -1.40
CA GLY A 977 -1.38 -12.92 -2.31
C GLY A 977 -2.70 -13.14 -1.57
N ILE A 978 -2.86 -12.50 -0.41
CA ILE A 978 -4.11 -12.49 0.36
C ILE A 978 -5.08 -11.48 -0.25
N ASP A 979 -6.29 -11.93 -0.54
CA ASP A 979 -7.36 -11.13 -1.16
C ASP A 979 -8.65 -11.10 -0.35
N GLY A 980 -8.63 -11.65 0.87
CA GLY A 980 -9.72 -11.54 1.83
C GLY A 980 -9.20 -11.72 3.26
N ILE A 981 -9.77 -10.97 4.20
CA ILE A 981 -9.40 -11.03 5.62
C ILE A 981 -10.61 -11.43 6.44
N LEU A 982 -10.45 -12.48 7.24
CA LEU A 982 -11.44 -13.00 8.17
C LEU A 982 -10.92 -12.92 9.60
N ILE A 983 -11.63 -12.25 10.50
CA ILE A 983 -11.15 -12.00 11.88
C ILE A 983 -12.13 -12.55 12.90
N ASP A 984 -11.64 -13.45 13.74
CA ASP A 984 -12.35 -13.87 14.94
C ASP A 984 -11.95 -12.99 16.12
N GLU A 985 -12.93 -12.68 16.97
CA GLU A 985 -12.83 -11.74 18.09
C GLU A 985 -12.30 -10.35 17.71
N LEU A 986 -12.99 -9.69 16.77
CA LEU A 986 -12.62 -8.34 16.30
C LEU A 986 -12.50 -7.29 17.42
N HIS A 987 -13.21 -7.46 18.54
CA HIS A 987 -13.15 -6.53 19.67
C HIS A 987 -11.72 -6.31 20.20
N GLU A 988 -10.81 -7.26 19.99
CA GLU A 988 -9.38 -7.14 20.27
C GLU A 988 -8.67 -6.00 19.49
N PHE A 989 -9.31 -5.47 18.44
CA PHE A 989 -8.80 -4.41 17.56
C PHE A 989 -9.61 -3.11 17.66
N LYS A 990 -10.50 -2.97 18.66
CA LYS A 990 -11.40 -1.81 18.83
C LYS A 990 -10.70 -0.47 19.14
N ASN A 991 -9.48 -0.55 19.69
CA ASN A 991 -8.69 0.61 20.12
C ASN A 991 -7.87 1.22 18.97
N LEU A 992 -8.53 1.72 17.91
CA LEU A 992 -7.90 2.43 16.80
C LEU A 992 -7.75 3.93 17.13
N SER A 993 -6.67 4.55 16.65
CA SER A 993 -6.40 5.98 16.85
C SER A 993 -7.46 6.85 16.17
N TYR A 994 -7.84 7.93 16.84
CA TYR A 994 -8.77 8.92 16.34
C TYR A 994 -8.32 10.33 16.73
N ASN A 995 -8.76 11.32 15.96
CA ASN A 995 -8.51 12.72 16.21
C ASN A 995 -9.81 13.38 16.62
N SER A 996 -9.77 14.21 17.65
CA SER A 996 -10.92 14.97 18.14
C SER A 996 -10.45 16.32 18.66
N THR A 997 -11.27 17.34 18.42
CA THR A 997 -11.13 18.68 19.02
C THR A 997 -12.07 18.88 20.21
N MET A 998 -12.96 17.92 20.47
CA MET A 998 -13.80 17.89 21.66
C MET A 998 -12.90 17.72 22.90
N ASP A 999 -13.30 18.31 24.03
CA ASP A 999 -12.56 18.10 25.29
C ASP A 999 -12.55 16.61 25.64
N ARG A 1000 -11.56 16.16 26.43
CA ARG A 1000 -11.40 14.77 26.85
C ARG A 1000 -12.57 14.32 27.74
N ASN A 1001 -13.73 14.10 27.14
CA ASN A 1001 -14.89 13.55 27.79
C ASN A 1001 -14.51 12.17 28.35
N PRO A 1002 -14.80 11.89 29.63
CA PRO A 1002 -14.57 10.56 30.21
C PRO A 1002 -15.20 9.48 29.31
N GLY A 1003 -14.50 8.36 29.10
CA GLY A 1003 -15.00 7.24 28.30
C GLY A 1003 -14.62 7.25 26.81
N MET A 1004 -13.90 8.24 26.28
CA MET A 1004 -13.39 8.22 24.89
C MET A 1004 -12.11 7.38 24.70
N GLY A 1005 -11.56 6.79 25.76
CA GLY A 1005 -10.34 5.99 25.69
C GLY A 1005 -9.09 6.80 25.30
N ASN A 1006 -8.02 6.11 24.89
CA ASN A 1006 -6.75 6.73 24.51
C ASN A 1006 -6.78 7.16 23.02
N PRO A 1007 -6.65 8.47 22.69
CA PRO A 1007 -6.66 8.95 21.31
C PRO A 1007 -5.55 8.36 20.42
N ASN A 1008 -4.43 7.96 21.02
CA ASN A 1008 -3.32 7.36 20.28
C ASN A 1008 -3.63 5.93 19.80
N GLY A 1009 -4.67 5.30 20.35
CA GLY A 1009 -5.04 3.91 20.04
C GLY A 1009 -3.93 2.90 20.35
N SER A 1010 -4.05 1.72 19.75
CA SER A 1010 -3.08 0.62 19.86
C SER A 1010 -2.39 0.37 18.51
N ALA A 1011 -1.13 -0.05 18.56
CA ALA A 1011 -0.39 -0.43 17.35
C ALA A 1011 -1.01 -1.62 16.61
N LYS A 1012 -1.68 -2.54 17.33
CA LYS A 1012 -2.37 -3.71 16.76
C LYS A 1012 -3.60 -3.28 15.94
N ALA A 1013 -4.43 -2.38 16.49
CA ALA A 1013 -5.58 -1.84 15.77
C ALA A 1013 -5.16 -1.02 14.54
N PHE A 1014 -4.14 -0.16 14.69
CA PHE A 1014 -3.59 0.59 13.56
C PHE A 1014 -3.08 -0.32 12.45
N ASP A 1015 -2.33 -1.36 12.79
CA ASP A 1015 -1.81 -2.35 11.84
C ASP A 1015 -2.93 -3.05 11.04
N LEU A 1016 -4.00 -3.46 11.71
CA LEU A 1016 -5.18 -4.00 11.03
C LEU A 1016 -5.83 -2.95 10.12
N PHE A 1017 -6.01 -1.72 10.61
CA PHE A 1017 -6.69 -0.67 9.85
C PHE A 1017 -5.99 -0.37 8.54
N VAL A 1018 -4.65 -0.27 8.54
CA VAL A 1018 -3.90 -0.03 7.30
C VAL A 1018 -4.00 -1.22 6.35
N LYS A 1019 -3.99 -2.47 6.84
CA LYS A 1019 -4.19 -3.67 6.01
C LYS A 1019 -5.58 -3.75 5.38
N VAL A 1020 -6.61 -3.36 6.12
CA VAL A 1020 -7.99 -3.29 5.59
C VAL A 1020 -8.12 -2.19 4.54
N ARG A 1021 -7.49 -1.03 4.76
CA ARG A 1021 -7.44 0.05 3.75
C ARG A 1021 -6.72 -0.42 2.48
N TRP A 1022 -5.55 -1.02 2.62
CA TRP A 1022 -4.83 -1.63 1.50
C TRP A 1022 -5.68 -2.65 0.74
N LEU A 1023 -6.41 -3.51 1.46
CA LEU A 1023 -7.31 -4.50 0.87
C LEU A 1023 -8.38 -3.84 -0.01
N PHE A 1024 -9.02 -2.78 0.48
CA PHE A 1024 -10.04 -2.02 -0.27
C PHE A 1024 -9.46 -1.24 -1.44
N ASP A 1025 -8.29 -0.64 -1.28
CA ASP A 1025 -7.65 0.12 -2.35
C ASP A 1025 -7.12 -0.81 -3.47
N THR A 1026 -6.73 -2.05 -3.13
CA THR A 1026 -6.19 -3.03 -4.08
C THR A 1026 -7.27 -3.82 -4.81
N PHE A 1027 -8.29 -4.31 -4.08
CA PHE A 1027 -9.32 -5.20 -4.63
C PHE A 1027 -10.70 -4.53 -4.76
N GLY A 1028 -10.79 -3.23 -4.46
CA GLY A 1028 -12.00 -2.42 -4.53
C GLY A 1028 -12.80 -2.37 -3.21
N GLU A 1029 -13.77 -1.45 -3.14
CA GLU A 1029 -14.62 -1.22 -1.96
C GLU A 1029 -15.43 -2.46 -1.51
N LYS A 1030 -15.47 -3.52 -2.33
CA LYS A 1030 -16.17 -4.79 -2.08
C LYS A 1030 -15.22 -5.94 -1.73
N ALA A 1031 -13.96 -5.66 -1.37
CA ALA A 1031 -13.03 -6.71 -0.98
C ALA A 1031 -13.51 -7.45 0.30
N PRO A 1032 -13.37 -8.79 0.37
CA PRO A 1032 -13.83 -9.59 1.51
C PRO A 1032 -13.19 -9.20 2.84
N PHE A 1033 -13.98 -8.61 3.74
CA PHE A 1033 -13.60 -8.33 5.12
C PHE A 1033 -14.68 -8.84 6.08
N ILE A 1034 -14.48 -10.06 6.57
CA ILE A 1034 -15.47 -10.75 7.41
C ILE A 1034 -14.95 -10.79 8.83
N THR A 1035 -15.79 -10.44 9.78
CA THR A 1035 -15.38 -10.44 11.18
C THR A 1035 -16.47 -11.01 12.06
N ALA A 1036 -16.08 -11.51 13.21
CA ALA A 1036 -17.02 -12.04 14.18
C ALA A 1036 -16.58 -11.67 15.59
N THR A 1037 -17.55 -11.39 16.46
CA THR A 1037 -17.31 -11.25 17.89
C THR A 1037 -18.64 -11.29 18.66
N GLY A 1038 -18.61 -11.65 19.93
CA GLY A 1038 -19.78 -11.53 20.81
C GLY A 1038 -19.92 -10.18 21.52
N THR A 1039 -18.92 -9.29 21.41
CA THR A 1039 -18.87 -8.02 22.15
C THR A 1039 -18.22 -6.91 21.32
N PRO A 1040 -18.85 -6.45 20.21
CA PRO A 1040 -18.23 -5.49 19.30
C PRO A 1040 -17.98 -4.11 19.93
N VAL A 1041 -18.75 -3.77 20.96
CA VAL A 1041 -18.64 -2.53 21.73
C VAL A 1041 -18.59 -2.89 23.21
N SER A 1042 -17.72 -2.22 23.97
CA SER A 1042 -17.66 -2.38 25.41
C SER A 1042 -18.29 -1.19 26.11
N ASN A 1043 -17.64 -0.03 26.12
CA ASN A 1043 -18.09 1.12 26.91
C ASN A 1043 -17.77 2.47 26.25
N SER A 1044 -17.34 2.50 24.99
CA SER A 1044 -16.94 3.74 24.34
C SER A 1044 -17.62 3.96 23.00
N LEU A 1045 -18.12 5.18 22.80
CA LEU A 1045 -18.63 5.66 21.52
C LEU A 1045 -17.58 5.57 20.40
N VAL A 1046 -16.30 5.73 20.76
CA VAL A 1046 -15.17 5.61 19.83
C VAL A 1046 -15.04 4.18 19.28
N GLU A 1047 -15.38 3.16 20.07
CA GLU A 1047 -15.32 1.76 19.63
C GLU A 1047 -16.34 1.53 18.50
N MET A 1048 -17.57 2.04 18.63
CA MET A 1048 -18.60 1.98 17.58
C MET A 1048 -18.12 2.65 16.29
N TYR A 1049 -17.57 3.85 16.41
CA TYR A 1049 -17.00 4.59 15.29
C TYR A 1049 -15.87 3.80 14.60
N ASN A 1050 -14.97 3.20 15.38
CA ASN A 1050 -13.87 2.41 14.84
C ASN A 1050 -14.36 1.12 14.15
N MET A 1051 -15.40 0.45 14.66
CA MET A 1051 -16.02 -0.68 13.97
C MET A 1051 -16.56 -0.27 12.60
N GLN A 1052 -17.23 0.87 12.50
CA GLN A 1052 -17.68 1.41 11.21
C GLN A 1052 -16.50 1.78 10.30
N ARG A 1053 -15.41 2.32 10.85
CA ARG A 1053 -14.21 2.60 10.05
C ARG A 1053 -13.57 1.35 9.47
N TYR A 1054 -13.56 0.23 10.17
CA TYR A 1054 -13.08 -1.02 9.56
C TYR A 1054 -13.99 -1.49 8.44
N MET A 1055 -15.31 -1.39 8.62
CA MET A 1055 -16.29 -2.00 7.72
C MET A 1055 -16.64 -1.16 6.50
N GLN A 1056 -16.71 0.16 6.64
CA GLN A 1056 -17.35 1.05 5.67
C GLN A 1056 -16.65 2.40 5.55
N TYR A 1057 -15.31 2.44 5.67
CA TYR A 1057 -14.55 3.68 5.55
C TYR A 1057 -14.86 4.50 4.28
N PRO A 1058 -14.95 3.89 3.06
CA PRO A 1058 -15.26 4.66 1.86
C PRO A 1058 -16.62 5.36 1.93
N THR A 1059 -17.64 4.67 2.47
CA THR A 1059 -18.97 5.24 2.73
C THR A 1059 -18.89 6.40 3.73
N LEU A 1060 -18.18 6.22 4.84
CA LEU A 1060 -17.97 7.30 5.82
C LEU A 1060 -17.25 8.51 5.18
N LYS A 1061 -16.32 8.29 4.25
CA LYS A 1061 -15.62 9.37 3.55
C LYS A 1061 -16.56 10.14 2.64
N ARG A 1062 -17.38 9.44 1.86
CA ARG A 1062 -18.40 10.00 0.96
C ARG A 1062 -19.42 10.85 1.69
N GLU A 1063 -19.85 10.39 2.87
CA GLU A 1063 -20.80 11.10 3.74
C GLU A 1063 -20.15 12.19 4.62
N GLY A 1064 -18.81 12.32 4.61
CA GLY A 1064 -18.11 13.28 5.47
C GLY A 1064 -18.12 12.92 6.96
N LEU A 1065 -18.31 11.63 7.28
CA LEU A 1065 -18.38 11.06 8.62
C LEU A 1065 -17.14 10.22 9.01
N HIS A 1066 -16.09 10.24 8.17
CA HIS A 1066 -14.80 9.60 8.42
C HIS A 1066 -13.92 10.34 9.44
N VAL A 1067 -14.41 11.46 9.97
CA VAL A 1067 -13.82 12.22 11.08
C VAL A 1067 -14.68 12.01 12.32
N PHE A 1068 -14.05 11.71 13.45
CA PHE A 1068 -14.77 11.34 14.68
C PHE A 1068 -15.72 12.44 15.15
N ASP A 1069 -15.30 13.71 15.13
CA ASP A 1069 -16.14 14.82 15.59
C ASP A 1069 -17.41 14.99 14.75
N ALA A 1070 -17.31 14.83 13.42
CA ALA A 1070 -18.47 14.86 12.54
C ALA A 1070 -19.45 13.72 12.87
N TRP A 1071 -18.91 12.49 12.99
CA TRP A 1071 -19.69 11.31 13.32
C TRP A 1071 -20.36 11.42 14.71
N ALA A 1072 -19.62 11.91 15.71
CA ALA A 1072 -20.11 12.04 17.09
C ALA A 1072 -21.19 13.12 17.22
N LYS A 1073 -21.07 14.25 16.52
CA LYS A 1073 -22.10 15.30 16.49
C LYS A 1073 -23.35 14.88 15.72
N GLN A 1074 -23.21 13.96 14.77
CA GLN A 1074 -24.32 13.42 13.98
C GLN A 1074 -25.13 12.38 14.75
N PHE A 1075 -24.46 11.44 15.43
CA PHE A 1075 -25.11 10.28 16.06
C PHE A 1075 -25.12 10.30 17.59
N GLY A 1076 -24.46 11.27 18.21
CA GLY A 1076 -24.34 11.37 19.67
C GLY A 1076 -24.62 12.77 20.20
N SER A 1077 -24.67 12.85 21.53
CA SER A 1077 -24.78 14.11 22.29
C SER A 1077 -23.96 14.00 23.57
N VAL A 1078 -23.25 15.08 23.93
CA VAL A 1078 -22.53 15.16 25.20
C VAL A 1078 -23.47 15.72 26.26
N GLU A 1079 -23.81 14.89 27.25
CA GLU A 1079 -24.59 15.26 28.42
C GLU A 1079 -23.70 15.29 29.67
N ASN A 1080 -23.75 16.40 30.41
CA ASN A 1080 -23.10 16.51 31.71
C ASN A 1080 -24.14 16.16 32.77
N VAL A 1081 -24.22 14.87 33.13
CA VAL A 1081 -25.09 14.41 34.22
C VAL A 1081 -24.30 14.50 35.52
N TYR A 1082 -24.81 15.26 36.49
CA TYR A 1082 -24.30 15.20 37.87
C TYR A 1082 -24.90 13.95 38.52
N GLU A 1083 -24.04 13.03 38.97
CA GLU A 1083 -24.43 12.00 39.95
C GLU A 1083 -24.55 12.58 41.36
#